data_AF-A0A1Y5S6Q6-F1
#
_entry.id   AF-A0A1Y5S6Q6-F1
#
_cell.length_a   1.000
_cell.length_b   1.000
_cell.length_c   1.000
_cell.angle_alpha   90.00
_cell.angle_beta   90.00
_cell.angle_gamma   90.00
#
_symmetry.space_group_name_H-M   'P 1'
#
loop_
_entity.id
_entity.type
_entity.pdbx_description
1 polymer ?
#
loop_
_entity_poly.entity_id
_entity_poly.type
_entity_poly.pdbx_seq_one_letter_code
_entity_poly.pdbx_strand_id
1 'polypeptide(L)'
;MPFGYLVSLGADNTLNATDIISGAWTEFNTQTALGAGQWVFTGIDGGTTFTNEQEPGQFFVAEDGNVYFVPDFGEVDTLTSASTITAPAYTPPSPFDVPTDLPDNIVFGSLGNDSIGPTYTDVFGSSLNDSADNADLVLGFTGDDTIRGLSGDDWLLGGAGDDILRGNQGDDILYGDRSIESLSWNAQAADETDVSGGFTQNTGDINVAVSFSDDRNNGSSEFSIESSDTLYVGANEPFNEQSSLYLFGNGTGATSTTTLDFSAATGADVQSEVENVSFRINDVDFGSGNHRDVVTVNAFDADGNPVAVTLTTDSSAGNPDTVSGNTVTAGDSGETQADQAGSVLVEIDGPVARIEIVYSNALNGTQAIWVSDVFFETIPLTDGNDTLAGGQGSDTLFGEGGDDVLSGGQGADAADGGAGNDTLNTAQGDTVQGGEGDDTFVLTDLGETGSADIQIDGGEGDETDGDLLDFNGLAVDGTLNFTSTTPGDLAGTVEMTDGSIVTFQNIERIICFTPGTLIDTVHGPRLIEDLRPGDLIVTRDNGPQPLRWIGQKTVEATGTNAPIELHQSLLQGATAPLLVSPQHRMLWSGSRAQMLFGDSEVLVAAQHLLSNPGARRIEGGDVTYMHLMLDQHEVIYANGAPTESFFPGDAALDALTGQSRAEMFSIFPELRSHHGAFGETARLCLRAHEARVLAA
;
A
#
# COMPACT_ATOMS: atom_id res chain seq x y z
N MET A 1 9.45 -25.85 9.22
CA MET A 1 10.21 -24.88 8.41
C MET A 1 11.04 -24.05 9.40
N PRO A 2 11.93 -23.12 9.00
CA PRO A 2 12.57 -22.27 9.99
C PRO A 2 11.54 -21.36 10.68
N PHE A 3 11.87 -20.96 11.90
CA PHE A 3 11.12 -19.95 12.64
C PHE A 3 12.01 -18.72 12.81
N GLY A 4 11.43 -17.54 12.78
CA GLY A 4 12.14 -16.27 12.85
C GLY A 4 11.24 -15.13 13.29
N TYR A 5 11.85 -13.96 13.44
CA TYR A 5 11.15 -12.69 13.67
C TYR A 5 11.13 -11.88 12.39
N LEU A 6 10.04 -11.16 12.14
CA LEU A 6 9.90 -10.28 10.99
C LEU A 6 10.84 -9.08 11.12
N VAL A 7 11.46 -8.69 10.00
CA VAL A 7 12.31 -7.50 9.87
C VAL A 7 11.55 -6.46 9.06
N SER A 8 11.37 -5.27 9.62
CA SER A 8 10.77 -4.13 8.92
C SER A 8 11.87 -3.30 8.25
N LEU A 9 11.87 -3.25 6.92
CA LEU A 9 12.91 -2.64 6.08
C LEU A 9 12.85 -1.09 6.02
N GLY A 10 11.86 -0.48 6.67
CA GLY A 10 11.69 0.98 6.66
C GLY A 10 11.33 1.55 5.27
N ALA A 11 11.28 2.88 5.18
CA ALA A 11 10.81 3.59 3.98
C ALA A 11 11.80 3.58 2.80
N ASP A 12 13.07 3.21 3.03
CA ASP A 12 14.04 3.02 1.94
C ASP A 12 13.94 1.61 1.32
N ASN A 13 13.06 0.77 1.88
CA ASN A 13 12.82 -0.61 1.49
C ASN A 13 14.13 -1.41 1.37
N THR A 14 15.17 -1.13 2.17
CA THR A 14 16.43 -1.88 2.16
C THR A 14 16.74 -2.50 3.50
N LEU A 15 17.33 -3.70 3.50
CA LEU A 15 17.86 -4.32 4.70
C LEU A 15 19.16 -3.62 5.12
N ASN A 16 19.10 -2.90 6.22
CA ASN A 16 20.17 -2.09 6.77
C ASN A 16 20.38 -2.33 8.28
N ALA A 17 21.30 -1.58 8.88
CA ALA A 17 21.74 -1.75 10.28
C ALA A 17 20.86 -1.03 11.32
N THR A 18 19.70 -0.49 10.92
CA THR A 18 18.76 0.23 11.77
C THR A 18 17.34 -0.32 11.76
N ASP A 19 17.08 -1.33 10.94
CA ASP A 19 15.77 -1.96 10.79
C ASP A 19 15.26 -2.58 12.09
N ILE A 20 13.95 -2.48 12.26
CA ILE A 20 13.26 -2.96 13.46
C ILE A 20 12.96 -4.45 13.28
N ILE A 21 13.32 -5.24 14.29
CA ILE A 21 12.93 -6.65 14.37
C ILE A 21 11.80 -6.73 15.39
N SER A 22 10.65 -7.24 14.96
CA SER A 22 9.45 -7.27 15.80
C SER A 22 8.54 -8.44 15.43
N GLY A 23 7.35 -8.48 16.04
CA GLY A 23 6.38 -9.56 15.85
C GLY A 23 6.65 -10.79 16.71
N ALA A 24 5.80 -11.80 16.50
CA ALA A 24 5.91 -13.09 17.17
C ALA A 24 7.02 -13.96 16.54
N TRP A 25 7.42 -14.99 17.26
CA TRP A 25 8.28 -16.04 16.71
C TRP A 25 7.47 -16.91 15.75
N THR A 26 7.63 -16.66 14.46
CA THR A 26 6.72 -17.13 13.41
C THR A 26 7.40 -18.17 12.51
N GLU A 27 6.66 -19.18 12.08
CA GLU A 27 7.12 -20.14 11.06
C GLU A 27 7.02 -19.51 9.68
N PHE A 28 8.05 -19.65 8.85
CA PHE A 28 8.04 -19.11 7.48
C PHE A 28 8.60 -20.11 6.47
N ASN A 29 8.16 -20.02 5.21
CA ASN A 29 8.63 -20.81 4.07
C ASN A 29 9.89 -20.18 3.49
N THR A 30 11.03 -20.84 3.65
CA THR A 30 12.30 -20.30 3.14
C THR A 30 12.45 -20.43 1.62
N GLN A 31 12.60 -19.29 0.93
CA GLN A 31 13.36 -19.20 -0.31
C GLN A 31 14.52 -18.23 -0.15
N THR A 32 15.73 -18.78 -0.11
CA THR A 32 17.02 -18.05 -0.14
C THR A 32 17.46 -17.41 1.19
N ALA A 33 18.60 -17.89 1.69
CA ALA A 33 19.31 -17.26 2.80
C ALA A 33 20.03 -16.00 2.28
N LEU A 34 19.71 -14.84 2.86
CA LEU A 34 20.34 -13.56 2.53
C LEU A 34 21.76 -13.47 3.12
N GLY A 35 21.96 -14.04 4.32
CA GLY A 35 23.27 -14.14 4.95
C GLY A 35 23.25 -13.97 6.47
N ALA A 36 24.45 -13.98 7.06
CA ALA A 36 24.63 -13.83 8.50
C ALA A 36 24.58 -12.37 8.93
N GLY A 37 24.09 -12.12 10.14
CA GLY A 37 24.19 -10.81 10.78
C GLY A 37 23.97 -10.86 12.29
N GLN A 38 23.66 -9.71 12.88
CA GLN A 38 23.45 -9.57 14.32
C GLN A 38 22.27 -8.65 14.60
N TRP A 39 21.51 -8.99 15.63
CA TRP A 39 20.48 -8.14 16.22
C TRP A 39 20.87 -7.71 17.64
N VAL A 40 20.22 -6.65 18.12
CA VAL A 40 20.19 -6.26 19.52
C VAL A 40 18.76 -6.36 20.03
N PHE A 41 18.56 -6.96 21.21
CA PHE A 41 17.24 -7.06 21.81
C PHE A 41 17.21 -6.72 23.30
N THR A 42 16.02 -6.32 23.77
CA THR A 42 15.66 -6.21 25.19
C THR A 42 14.40 -7.04 25.41
N GLY A 43 14.40 -7.91 26.42
CA GLY A 43 13.31 -8.86 26.63
C GLY A 43 13.50 -9.77 27.84
N ILE A 44 12.63 -10.78 27.95
CA ILE A 44 12.69 -11.83 28.96
C ILE A 44 12.84 -13.16 28.23
N ASP A 45 13.80 -13.98 28.65
CA ASP A 45 13.95 -15.37 28.20
C ASP A 45 14.32 -16.26 29.39
N GLY A 46 13.64 -17.40 29.54
CA GLY A 46 13.83 -18.34 30.65
C GLY A 46 13.61 -17.71 32.03
N GLY A 47 12.79 -16.67 32.12
CA GLY A 47 12.55 -15.88 33.33
C GLY A 47 13.70 -14.93 33.74
N THR A 48 14.69 -14.73 32.87
CA THR A 48 15.79 -13.78 33.06
C THR A 48 15.57 -12.56 32.15
N THR A 49 15.75 -11.36 32.69
CA THR A 49 15.66 -10.13 31.91
C THR A 49 16.99 -9.82 31.23
N PHE A 50 16.94 -9.63 29.91
CA PHE A 50 18.05 -9.18 29.07
C PHE A 50 17.81 -7.73 28.65
N THR A 51 18.88 -6.94 28.52
CA THR A 51 18.81 -5.52 28.16
C THR A 51 19.92 -5.19 27.19
N ASN A 52 19.55 -4.80 25.96
CA ASN A 52 20.45 -4.56 24.83
C ASN A 52 21.44 -5.70 24.61
N GLU A 53 20.97 -6.93 24.74
CA GLU A 53 21.76 -8.13 24.47
C GLU A 53 21.97 -8.25 22.96
N GLN A 54 23.19 -8.60 22.54
CA GLN A 54 23.53 -8.74 21.13
C GLN A 54 23.78 -10.20 20.79
N GLU A 55 23.16 -10.66 19.71
CA GLU A 55 23.21 -12.07 19.32
C GLU A 55 23.37 -12.20 17.80
N PRO A 56 24.15 -13.20 17.33
CA PRO A 56 24.23 -13.52 15.91
C PRO A 56 23.02 -14.32 15.42
N GLY A 57 22.77 -14.27 14.11
CA GLY A 57 21.74 -15.06 13.46
C GLY A 57 21.86 -15.06 11.94
N GLN A 58 20.80 -15.52 11.27
CA GLN A 58 20.68 -15.56 9.81
C GLN A 58 19.46 -14.78 9.35
N PHE A 59 19.62 -14.02 8.26
CA PHE A 59 18.52 -13.37 7.54
C PHE A 59 18.09 -14.24 6.36
N PHE A 60 16.78 -14.29 6.14
CA PHE A 60 16.14 -14.99 5.04
C PHE A 60 15.13 -14.06 4.40
N VAL A 61 14.94 -14.19 3.10
CA VAL A 61 13.70 -13.79 2.46
C VAL A 61 12.82 -15.03 2.40
N ALA A 62 11.53 -14.88 2.67
CA ALA A 62 10.56 -15.95 2.56
C ALA A 62 9.83 -15.87 1.21
N GLU A 63 9.04 -16.89 0.86
CA GLU A 63 8.31 -16.88 -0.42
C GLU A 63 7.21 -15.80 -0.44
N ASP A 64 6.83 -15.28 0.73
CA ASP A 64 5.92 -14.14 0.92
C ASP A 64 6.59 -12.77 0.69
N GLY A 65 7.85 -12.75 0.23
CA GLY A 65 8.62 -11.51 0.00
C GLY A 65 9.17 -10.86 1.27
N ASN A 66 8.76 -11.31 2.46
CA ASN A 66 9.17 -10.72 3.73
C ASN A 66 10.56 -11.18 4.16
N VAL A 67 11.26 -10.29 4.87
CA VAL A 67 12.57 -10.59 5.45
C VAL A 67 12.43 -11.04 6.90
N TYR A 68 12.99 -12.20 7.22
CA TYR A 68 12.99 -12.78 8.57
C TYR A 68 14.40 -12.93 9.15
N PHE A 69 14.55 -12.64 10.43
CA PHE A 69 15.75 -12.90 11.21
C PHE A 69 15.58 -14.12 12.13
N VAL A 70 16.52 -15.06 12.05
CA VAL A 70 16.58 -16.27 12.88
C VAL A 70 17.79 -16.18 13.81
N PRO A 71 17.60 -15.91 15.11
CA PRO A 71 18.67 -15.89 16.10
C PRO A 71 19.28 -17.29 16.32
N ASP A 72 20.60 -17.36 16.52
CA ASP A 72 21.33 -18.62 16.71
C ASP A 72 20.94 -19.35 18.02
N PHE A 73 20.47 -18.63 19.04
CA PHE A 73 20.06 -19.18 20.33
C PHE A 73 18.55 -19.43 20.45
N GLY A 74 17.76 -19.09 19.43
CA GLY A 74 16.34 -19.38 19.32
C GLY A 74 15.42 -18.27 19.81
N GLU A 75 14.17 -18.63 20.11
CA GLU A 75 13.11 -17.71 20.55
C GLU A 75 13.44 -17.01 21.88
N VAL A 76 12.88 -15.81 22.06
CA VAL A 76 12.91 -15.00 23.28
C VAL A 76 11.49 -14.94 23.81
N ASP A 77 11.21 -15.50 25.00
CA ASP A 77 9.86 -15.63 25.57
C ASP A 77 9.02 -14.33 25.52
N THR A 78 9.66 -13.18 25.69
CA THR A 78 9.00 -11.87 25.57
C THR A 78 9.97 -10.84 25.03
N LEU A 79 9.79 -10.44 23.77
CA LEU A 79 10.54 -9.37 23.13
C LEU A 79 9.92 -8.01 23.47
N THR A 80 10.70 -7.08 24.04
CA THR A 80 10.25 -5.71 24.34
C THR A 80 10.67 -4.72 23.25
N SER A 81 11.85 -4.93 22.67
CA SER A 81 12.35 -4.17 21.53
C SER A 81 13.49 -4.94 20.89
N ALA A 82 13.58 -4.94 19.56
CA ALA A 82 14.78 -5.40 18.86
C ALA A 82 15.03 -4.63 17.57
N SER A 83 16.29 -4.60 17.14
CA SER A 83 16.71 -4.02 15.87
C SER A 83 17.94 -4.74 15.34
N THR A 84 18.21 -4.56 14.05
CA THR A 84 19.45 -5.02 13.43
C THR A 84 20.66 -4.22 13.97
N ILE A 85 21.85 -4.83 13.90
CA ILE A 85 23.15 -4.16 14.12
C ILE A 85 24.03 -4.32 12.90
N THR A 86 24.05 -5.53 12.35
CA THR A 86 24.74 -5.85 11.09
C THR A 86 23.83 -6.77 10.31
N ALA A 87 23.61 -6.46 9.04
CA ALA A 87 22.79 -7.25 8.13
C ALA A 87 23.52 -7.39 6.78
N PRO A 88 23.26 -8.47 6.01
CA PRO A 88 23.66 -8.51 4.61
C PRO A 88 22.94 -7.40 3.84
N ALA A 89 23.56 -6.90 2.77
CA ALA A 89 22.87 -5.96 1.87
C ALA A 89 21.77 -6.72 1.14
N TYR A 90 20.55 -6.22 1.23
CA TYR A 90 19.40 -6.72 0.49
C TYR A 90 18.49 -5.53 0.19
N THR A 91 18.15 -5.39 -1.08
CA THR A 91 17.08 -4.51 -1.56
C THR A 91 16.10 -5.49 -2.20
N PRO A 92 14.82 -5.49 -1.82
CA PRO A 92 13.77 -6.16 -2.57
C PRO A 92 13.89 -5.78 -4.04
N PRO A 93 13.50 -6.68 -4.96
CA PRO A 93 13.40 -6.29 -6.35
C PRO A 93 12.62 -5.00 -6.47
N SER A 94 13.16 -4.04 -7.23
CA SER A 94 12.44 -2.82 -7.56
C SER A 94 11.12 -3.21 -8.23
N PRO A 95 10.01 -2.46 -8.05
CA PRO A 95 8.84 -2.62 -8.92
C PRO A 95 9.16 -2.26 -10.39
N PHE A 96 10.38 -1.78 -10.68
CA PHE A 96 10.97 -1.66 -12.03
C PHE A 96 12.00 -2.74 -12.36
N ASP A 97 12.28 -3.66 -11.44
CA ASP A 97 13.02 -4.85 -11.81
C ASP A 97 12.09 -5.64 -12.71
N VAL A 98 12.25 -5.42 -14.01
CA VAL A 98 11.71 -6.33 -14.99
C VAL A 98 12.24 -7.71 -14.60
N PRO A 99 11.38 -8.75 -14.48
CA PRO A 99 11.88 -10.06 -14.16
C PRO A 99 12.98 -10.45 -15.12
N THR A 100 13.78 -11.42 -14.72
CA THR A 100 14.88 -11.92 -15.54
C THR A 100 14.46 -12.47 -16.91
N ASP A 101 13.15 -12.57 -17.17
CA ASP A 101 12.52 -12.70 -18.47
C ASP A 101 11.73 -11.39 -18.77
N LEU A 102 12.37 -10.44 -19.47
CA LEU A 102 11.70 -9.20 -19.90
C LEU A 102 10.53 -9.52 -20.85
N PRO A 103 9.36 -8.84 -20.72
CA PRO A 103 8.32 -8.89 -21.74
C PRO A 103 8.93 -8.47 -23.08
N ASP A 104 8.67 -9.24 -24.13
CA ASP A 104 9.31 -9.07 -25.41
C ASP A 104 8.63 -8.01 -26.29
N ASN A 105 7.44 -7.57 -25.88
CA ASN A 105 6.59 -6.66 -26.61
C ASN A 105 5.96 -5.59 -25.69
N ILE A 106 5.99 -4.33 -26.15
CA ILE A 106 5.42 -3.17 -25.44
C ILE A 106 4.27 -2.61 -26.28
N VAL A 107 3.12 -2.39 -25.65
CA VAL A 107 1.90 -1.88 -26.28
C VAL A 107 1.48 -0.57 -25.61
N PHE A 108 1.37 0.49 -26.42
CA PHE A 108 1.05 1.84 -25.93
C PHE A 108 -0.43 2.19 -26.13
N GLY A 109 -1.06 2.73 -25.09
CA GLY A 109 -2.32 3.46 -25.10
C GLY A 109 -2.20 4.85 -25.73
N SER A 110 -3.18 5.69 -25.47
CA SER A 110 -3.29 7.07 -25.92
C SER A 110 -3.61 7.98 -24.75
N LEU A 111 -3.65 9.31 -24.95
CA LEU A 111 -3.93 10.26 -23.87
C LEU A 111 -5.41 10.35 -23.47
N GLY A 112 -6.16 9.26 -23.58
CA GLY A 112 -7.54 9.23 -23.15
C GLY A 112 -8.19 7.88 -23.41
N ASN A 113 -9.23 7.59 -22.65
CA ASN A 113 -9.94 6.31 -22.55
C ASN A 113 -9.75 5.33 -23.73
N ASP A 114 -8.95 4.31 -23.46
CA ASP A 114 -8.58 3.25 -24.35
C ASP A 114 -9.29 1.94 -24.03
N SER A 115 -9.37 1.09 -25.06
CA SER A 115 -9.83 -0.28 -24.93
C SER A 115 -8.79 -1.19 -25.54
N ILE A 116 -7.82 -1.56 -24.70
CA ILE A 116 -6.67 -2.36 -25.07
C ILE A 116 -7.01 -3.84 -24.82
N GLY A 117 -6.76 -4.65 -25.84
CA GLY A 117 -7.14 -6.06 -25.85
C GLY A 117 -6.75 -6.74 -27.16
N PRO A 118 -7.33 -7.91 -27.49
CA PRO A 118 -6.78 -8.81 -28.52
C PRO A 118 -6.83 -8.29 -29.96
N THR A 119 -7.51 -7.16 -30.19
CA THR A 119 -7.58 -6.50 -31.51
C THR A 119 -6.98 -5.10 -31.51
N TYR A 120 -6.45 -4.65 -30.38
CA TYR A 120 -5.78 -3.37 -30.28
C TYR A 120 -4.42 -3.47 -30.98
N THR A 121 -4.05 -2.39 -31.65
CA THR A 121 -2.73 -2.24 -32.27
C THR A 121 -2.37 -0.78 -32.12
N ASP A 122 -1.24 -0.53 -31.48
CA ASP A 122 -0.82 0.83 -31.18
C ASP A 122 -0.34 1.57 -32.45
N VAL A 123 0.11 2.80 -32.26
CA VAL A 123 0.61 3.67 -33.34
C VAL A 123 1.93 3.17 -33.96
N PHE A 124 2.65 2.29 -33.28
CA PHE A 124 3.91 1.68 -33.72
C PHE A 124 3.68 0.32 -34.41
N GLY A 125 2.47 -0.23 -34.31
CA GLY A 125 2.08 -1.49 -34.90
C GLY A 125 2.20 -2.69 -33.96
N SER A 126 2.49 -2.48 -32.68
CA SER A 126 2.57 -3.53 -31.65
C SER A 126 1.17 -3.94 -31.18
N SER A 127 1.00 -5.19 -30.77
CA SER A 127 -0.27 -5.75 -30.30
C SER A 127 -0.04 -6.93 -29.36
N LEU A 128 -0.97 -7.19 -28.45
CA LEU A 128 -0.94 -8.27 -27.43
C LEU A 128 -1.03 -9.72 -27.96
N ASN A 129 -0.80 -9.93 -29.24
CA ASN A 129 -0.95 -11.25 -29.86
C ASN A 129 0.16 -11.42 -30.86
N ASP A 130 1.37 -11.41 -30.34
CA ASP A 130 2.49 -11.93 -31.08
C ASP A 130 2.61 -13.45 -30.83
N SER A 131 3.74 -14.07 -31.18
CA SER A 131 3.85 -15.53 -31.27
C SER A 131 4.99 -16.11 -30.45
N ALA A 132 5.63 -15.27 -29.64
CA ALA A 132 6.66 -15.61 -28.67
C ALA A 132 6.06 -15.32 -27.30
N ASP A 133 6.14 -16.30 -26.38
CA ASP A 133 5.77 -16.32 -24.93
C ASP A 133 4.52 -15.60 -24.39
N ASN A 134 4.00 -14.59 -25.07
CA ASN A 134 2.86 -13.74 -24.82
C ASN A 134 2.98 -12.89 -23.55
N ALA A 135 4.19 -12.64 -23.06
CA ALA A 135 4.41 -11.73 -21.94
C ALA A 135 4.51 -10.30 -22.47
N ASP A 136 3.48 -9.48 -22.24
CA ASP A 136 3.38 -8.12 -22.78
C ASP A 136 3.55 -7.05 -21.67
N LEU A 137 4.13 -5.90 -22.01
CA LEU A 137 4.01 -4.67 -21.21
C LEU A 137 2.99 -3.73 -21.86
N VAL A 138 1.99 -3.30 -21.10
CA VAL A 138 0.91 -2.43 -21.57
C VAL A 138 0.84 -1.17 -20.73
N LEU A 139 0.85 -0.02 -21.40
CA LEU A 139 0.78 1.31 -20.78
C LEU A 139 -0.50 2.00 -21.23
N GLY A 140 -1.43 2.28 -20.31
CA GLY A 140 -2.67 3.01 -20.58
C GLY A 140 -2.45 4.51 -20.79
N PHE A 141 -1.65 5.12 -19.91
CA PHE A 141 -1.44 6.58 -19.77
C PHE A 141 -2.65 7.24 -19.09
N THR A 142 -2.97 8.48 -19.41
CA THR A 142 -4.14 9.16 -18.81
C THR A 142 -5.48 8.72 -19.42
N GLY A 143 -6.52 8.70 -18.58
CA GLY A 143 -7.92 8.52 -18.91
C GLY A 143 -8.45 7.13 -18.53
N ASP A 144 -9.76 7.02 -18.30
CA ASP A 144 -10.36 5.76 -17.84
C ASP A 144 -10.26 4.65 -18.91
N ASP A 145 -9.31 3.74 -18.70
CA ASP A 145 -8.86 2.73 -19.63
C ASP A 145 -9.44 1.36 -19.31
N THR A 146 -9.44 0.48 -20.31
CA THR A 146 -9.77 -0.92 -20.13
C THR A 146 -8.72 -1.78 -20.81
N ILE A 147 -7.91 -2.45 -20.01
CA ILE A 147 -6.75 -3.24 -20.43
C ILE A 147 -6.99 -4.74 -20.17
N ARG A 148 -6.52 -5.60 -21.08
CA ARG A 148 -6.62 -7.06 -20.94
C ARG A 148 -5.34 -7.74 -21.44
N GLY A 149 -4.54 -8.31 -20.54
CA GLY A 149 -3.24 -8.96 -20.83
C GLY A 149 -3.37 -10.17 -21.76
N LEU A 150 -4.30 -11.08 -21.44
CA LEU A 150 -4.77 -12.25 -22.19
C LEU A 150 -4.20 -13.58 -21.69
N SER A 151 -2.97 -13.90 -22.01
CA SER A 151 -2.33 -15.17 -21.68
C SER A 151 -0.85 -14.95 -21.76
N GLY A 152 -0.08 -15.35 -20.76
CA GLY A 152 1.32 -14.93 -20.62
C GLY A 152 1.44 -14.12 -19.33
N ASP A 153 2.67 -13.93 -18.87
CA ASP A 153 2.92 -13.19 -17.64
C ASP A 153 3.05 -11.71 -18.03
N ASP A 154 1.97 -10.93 -17.83
CA ASP A 154 1.81 -9.58 -18.38
C ASP A 154 2.06 -8.47 -17.35
N TRP A 155 2.51 -7.30 -17.80
CA TRP A 155 2.58 -6.06 -17.03
C TRP A 155 1.54 -5.07 -17.54
N LEU A 156 0.55 -4.74 -16.72
CA LEU A 156 -0.50 -3.80 -17.08
C LEU A 156 -0.43 -2.57 -16.17
N LEU A 157 -0.17 -1.42 -16.75
CA LEU A 157 -0.10 -0.13 -16.09
C LEU A 157 -1.27 0.71 -16.60
N GLY A 158 -2.22 1.03 -15.73
CA GLY A 158 -3.39 1.84 -16.08
C GLY A 158 -2.97 3.27 -16.37
N GLY A 159 -2.33 3.90 -15.39
CA GLY A 159 -1.98 5.32 -15.46
C GLY A 159 -3.09 6.16 -14.85
N ALA A 160 -3.03 7.48 -14.98
CA ALA A 160 -3.99 8.34 -14.28
C ALA A 160 -5.42 8.19 -14.83
N GLY A 161 -6.39 7.74 -14.03
CA GLY A 161 -7.79 7.59 -14.46
C GLY A 161 -8.55 6.58 -13.61
N ASP A 162 -9.83 6.34 -13.88
CA ASP A 162 -10.55 5.21 -13.25
C ASP A 162 -10.47 3.95 -14.17
N ASP A 163 -9.51 3.07 -13.95
CA ASP A 163 -9.12 2.03 -14.90
C ASP A 163 -9.70 0.63 -14.63
N ILE A 164 -9.73 -0.19 -15.68
CA ILE A 164 -10.14 -1.60 -15.59
C ILE A 164 -9.06 -2.49 -16.18
N LEU A 165 -8.29 -3.15 -15.32
CA LEU A 165 -7.18 -4.02 -15.69
C LEU A 165 -7.55 -5.49 -15.49
N ARG A 166 -7.18 -6.34 -16.46
CA ARG A 166 -7.38 -7.80 -16.38
C ARG A 166 -6.18 -8.58 -16.91
N GLY A 167 -5.43 -9.25 -16.05
CA GLY A 167 -4.29 -10.11 -16.45
C GLY A 167 -4.73 -11.32 -17.30
N ASN A 168 -5.69 -12.07 -16.77
CA ASN A 168 -6.34 -13.29 -17.28
C ASN A 168 -5.59 -14.61 -17.01
N GLN A 169 -4.47 -14.91 -17.65
CA GLN A 169 -3.80 -16.21 -17.56
C GLN A 169 -2.30 -15.96 -17.53
N GLY A 170 -1.59 -16.43 -16.53
CA GLY A 170 -0.18 -16.11 -16.33
C GLY A 170 0.01 -15.50 -14.96
N ASP A 171 1.27 -15.34 -14.56
CA ASP A 171 1.63 -14.67 -13.32
C ASP A 171 1.78 -13.16 -13.64
N ASP A 172 0.68 -12.42 -13.54
CA ASP A 172 0.56 -11.05 -14.04
C ASP A 172 0.92 -9.98 -12.99
N ILE A 173 1.35 -8.79 -13.42
CA ILE A 173 1.56 -7.62 -12.56
C ILE A 173 0.69 -6.45 -13.04
N LEU A 174 -0.19 -5.96 -12.16
CA LEU A 174 -1.14 -4.89 -12.46
C LEU A 174 -0.92 -3.69 -11.54
N TYR A 175 -0.86 -2.50 -12.12
CA TYR A 175 -0.86 -1.22 -11.41
C TYR A 175 -2.05 -0.38 -11.88
N GLY A 176 -2.80 0.15 -10.92
CA GLY A 176 -3.91 1.07 -11.16
C GLY A 176 -3.43 2.36 -11.81
N ASP A 177 -2.76 3.21 -11.03
CA ASP A 177 -2.39 4.56 -11.43
C ASP A 177 -0.98 4.73 -12.02
N ARG A 178 -0.13 3.70 -11.93
CA ARG A 178 1.28 3.80 -12.34
C ARG A 178 1.41 4.05 -13.83
N SER A 179 2.25 5.00 -14.20
CA SER A 179 2.63 5.25 -15.59
C SER A 179 4.12 5.48 -15.71
N ILE A 180 4.77 4.73 -16.61
CA ILE A 180 6.20 4.84 -16.92
C ILE A 180 6.35 5.45 -18.30
N GLU A 181 7.14 6.51 -18.37
CA GLU A 181 7.49 7.18 -19.62
C GLU A 181 8.99 7.24 -19.83
N SER A 182 9.41 7.38 -21.08
CA SER A 182 10.82 7.54 -21.40
C SER A 182 11.08 8.60 -22.47
N LEU A 183 12.10 9.41 -22.22
CA LEU A 183 12.77 10.16 -23.27
C LEU A 183 13.68 9.20 -24.03
N SER A 184 13.30 8.88 -25.27
CA SER A 184 14.07 8.02 -26.16
C SER A 184 14.86 8.83 -27.20
N TRP A 185 16.18 8.65 -27.20
CA TRP A 185 17.07 9.38 -28.10
C TRP A 185 16.94 8.92 -29.55
N ASN A 186 16.90 7.61 -29.80
CA ASN A 186 16.79 7.07 -31.16
C ASN A 186 15.39 7.30 -31.79
N ALA A 187 14.35 7.49 -30.97
CA ALA A 187 13.03 7.90 -31.42
C ALA A 187 13.01 9.36 -31.87
N GLN A 188 13.90 10.21 -31.31
CA GLN A 188 13.94 11.64 -31.61
C GLN A 188 14.48 11.91 -33.03
N ALA A 189 15.59 11.28 -33.42
CA ALA A 189 16.20 11.48 -34.72
C ALA A 189 17.09 10.30 -35.12
N ALA A 190 17.50 10.27 -36.39
CA ALA A 190 18.42 9.26 -36.88
C ALA A 190 19.83 9.42 -36.26
N ASP A 191 20.59 8.34 -36.29
CA ASP A 191 22.01 8.28 -35.95
C ASP A 191 22.84 9.47 -36.47
N GLU A 192 23.78 9.94 -35.65
CA GLU A 192 24.66 11.10 -35.89
C GLU A 192 23.92 12.44 -36.12
N THR A 193 22.62 12.55 -35.80
CA THR A 193 21.89 13.80 -35.97
C THR A 193 22.28 14.81 -34.89
N ASP A 194 22.79 15.97 -35.31
CA ASP A 194 23.03 17.13 -34.43
C ASP A 194 21.72 17.66 -33.84
N VAL A 195 21.63 17.64 -32.51
CA VAL A 195 20.47 18.10 -31.72
C VAL A 195 20.76 19.35 -30.91
N SER A 196 21.88 20.04 -31.15
CA SER A 196 22.29 21.26 -30.42
C SER A 196 21.26 22.40 -30.42
N GLY A 197 20.29 22.37 -31.33
CA GLY A 197 19.15 23.31 -31.38
C GLY A 197 18.11 23.10 -30.27
N GLY A 198 18.19 22.00 -29.51
CA GLY A 198 17.18 21.56 -28.57
C GLY A 198 15.92 21.03 -29.26
N PHE A 199 15.09 20.32 -28.49
CA PHE A 199 13.82 19.77 -28.95
C PHE A 199 12.89 19.53 -27.76
N THR A 200 11.64 19.18 -28.05
CA THR A 200 10.69 18.67 -27.06
C THR A 200 10.14 17.36 -27.59
N GLN A 201 10.28 16.31 -26.81
CA GLN A 201 9.64 15.02 -27.06
C GLN A 201 8.40 14.91 -26.18
N ASN A 202 7.27 14.54 -26.77
CA ASN A 202 6.09 14.13 -26.01
C ASN A 202 6.24 12.62 -25.80
N THR A 203 6.28 12.21 -24.54
CA THR A 203 6.56 10.84 -24.11
C THR A 203 5.27 10.09 -23.72
N GLY A 204 4.13 10.77 -23.81
CA GLY A 204 2.84 10.37 -23.29
C GLY A 204 2.19 11.58 -22.64
N ASP A 205 1.95 11.46 -21.34
CA ASP A 205 1.43 12.48 -20.44
C ASP A 205 2.45 13.56 -20.13
N ILE A 206 3.75 13.34 -20.36
CA ILE A 206 4.80 14.34 -20.15
C ILE A 206 5.40 14.81 -21.49
N ASN A 207 5.80 16.08 -21.51
CA ASN A 207 6.71 16.63 -22.51
C ASN A 207 8.06 16.87 -21.85
N VAL A 208 9.09 16.26 -22.43
CA VAL A 208 10.48 16.47 -22.02
C VAL A 208 11.14 17.44 -23.00
N ALA A 209 11.40 18.67 -22.54
CA ALA A 209 12.13 19.66 -23.30
C ALA A 209 13.64 19.52 -23.03
N VAL A 210 14.38 19.19 -24.07
CA VAL A 210 15.84 19.03 -24.03
C VAL A 210 16.50 20.27 -24.60
N SER A 211 17.40 20.87 -23.83
CA SER A 211 18.20 22.00 -24.27
C SER A 211 19.68 21.85 -23.88
N PHE A 212 20.55 22.57 -24.60
CA PHE A 212 21.99 22.43 -24.47
C PHE A 212 22.63 23.80 -24.28
N SER A 213 23.53 23.93 -23.31
CA SER A 213 24.48 25.03 -23.24
C SER A 213 25.89 24.53 -23.57
N ASP A 214 26.54 25.28 -24.46
CA ASP A 214 27.97 25.16 -24.72
C ASP A 214 28.69 26.13 -23.79
N ASP A 215 29.33 25.59 -22.75
CA ASP A 215 30.00 26.36 -21.70
C ASP A 215 31.43 26.80 -22.13
N ARG A 216 31.83 26.44 -23.37
CA ARG A 216 32.91 27.01 -24.21
C ARG A 216 34.31 27.11 -23.63
N ASN A 217 34.75 26.19 -22.79
CA ASN A 217 36.09 26.31 -22.21
C ASN A 217 37.26 25.69 -23.03
N ASN A 218 37.11 25.40 -24.35
CA ASN A 218 38.19 25.40 -25.38
C ASN A 218 37.86 24.82 -26.79
N GLY A 219 36.61 24.57 -27.19
CA GLY A 219 36.35 23.95 -28.50
C GLY A 219 34.88 23.93 -28.93
N SER A 220 34.57 23.14 -29.97
CA SER A 220 33.21 22.80 -30.38
C SER A 220 32.71 21.63 -29.53
N SER A 221 31.61 21.82 -28.81
CA SER A 221 30.83 20.71 -28.24
C SER A 221 29.95 20.09 -29.32
N GLU A 222 29.79 18.77 -29.27
CA GLU A 222 28.87 18.03 -30.14
C GLU A 222 27.77 17.40 -29.29
N PHE A 223 26.55 17.50 -29.80
CA PHE A 223 25.34 16.95 -29.19
C PHE A 223 24.64 16.20 -30.30
N SER A 224 24.74 14.87 -30.32
CA SER A 224 24.14 14.07 -31.37
C SER A 224 23.42 12.85 -30.84
N ILE A 225 22.42 12.39 -31.57
CA ILE A 225 21.83 11.07 -31.33
C ILE A 225 22.81 9.99 -31.79
N GLU A 226 22.99 8.96 -30.98
CA GLU A 226 23.84 7.81 -31.28
C GLU A 226 23.07 6.51 -31.03
N SER A 227 23.09 5.63 -32.05
CA SER A 227 22.32 4.39 -32.12
C SER A 227 23.10 3.23 -32.77
N SER A 228 24.37 3.44 -33.10
CA SER A 228 25.26 2.43 -33.69
C SER A 228 26.25 1.86 -32.69
N ASP A 229 26.65 2.65 -31.69
CA ASP A 229 27.47 2.24 -30.55
C ASP A 229 26.62 1.50 -29.50
N THR A 230 27.22 0.47 -28.90
CA THR A 230 26.58 -0.35 -27.85
C THR A 230 26.99 0.17 -26.47
N LEU A 231 26.01 0.57 -25.66
CA LEU A 231 26.20 0.98 -24.28
C LEU A 231 26.29 -0.20 -23.33
N TYR A 232 26.92 0.00 -22.17
CA TYR A 232 26.68 -0.86 -21.02
C TYR A 232 25.28 -0.59 -20.45
N VAL A 233 24.52 -1.66 -20.28
CA VAL A 233 23.23 -1.70 -19.58
C VAL A 233 23.27 -2.90 -18.63
N GLY A 234 22.72 -2.75 -17.42
CA GLY A 234 22.61 -3.81 -16.43
C GLY A 234 21.64 -4.90 -16.87
N ALA A 235 21.76 -6.10 -16.28
CA ALA A 235 21.01 -7.28 -16.72
C ALA A 235 19.47 -7.17 -16.56
N ASN A 236 18.97 -6.20 -15.79
CA ASN A 236 17.54 -5.98 -15.51
C ASN A 236 17.14 -4.51 -15.70
N GLU A 237 17.82 -3.79 -16.60
CA GLU A 237 17.53 -2.38 -16.83
C GLU A 237 16.78 -2.18 -18.15
N PRO A 238 15.81 -1.26 -18.20
CA PRO A 238 14.97 -1.05 -19.39
C PRO A 238 15.67 -0.25 -20.50
N PHE A 239 16.94 0.11 -20.32
CA PHE A 239 17.66 0.98 -21.25
C PHE A 239 17.99 0.25 -22.55
N ASN A 240 17.72 0.90 -23.68
CA ASN A 240 18.14 0.40 -24.97
C ASN A 240 19.66 0.64 -25.16
N GLU A 241 20.43 -0.44 -25.31
CA GLU A 241 21.89 -0.39 -25.52
C GLU A 241 22.31 0.37 -26.79
N GLN A 242 21.38 0.65 -27.72
CA GLN A 242 21.59 1.41 -28.95
C GLN A 242 20.71 2.66 -29.01
N SER A 243 20.41 3.29 -27.87
CA SER A 243 19.73 4.58 -27.82
C SER A 243 20.42 5.52 -26.83
N SER A 244 21.04 6.57 -27.37
CA SER A 244 21.83 7.47 -26.53
C SER A 244 21.99 8.87 -27.10
N LEU A 245 22.23 9.80 -26.20
CA LEU A 245 22.76 11.11 -26.48
C LEU A 245 24.28 11.08 -26.33
N TYR A 246 24.98 11.36 -27.44
CA TYR A 246 26.42 11.56 -27.47
C TYR A 246 26.77 13.01 -27.09
N LEU A 247 27.60 13.16 -26.05
CA LEU A 247 28.12 14.43 -25.59
C LEU A 247 29.63 14.47 -25.78
N PHE A 248 30.11 15.30 -26.70
CA PHE A 248 31.54 15.50 -26.93
C PHE A 248 32.01 16.86 -26.42
N GLY A 249 33.19 16.85 -25.81
CA GLY A 249 33.87 18.05 -25.35
C GLY A 249 35.35 18.10 -25.75
N ASN A 250 35.89 19.32 -25.78
CA ASN A 250 37.32 19.55 -25.88
C ASN A 250 37.72 20.74 -25.01
N GLY A 251 38.70 20.53 -24.12
CA GLY A 251 39.18 21.59 -23.25
C GLY A 251 39.30 21.18 -21.80
N THR A 252 39.29 22.18 -20.92
CA THR A 252 39.35 22.02 -19.45
C THR A 252 38.08 22.55 -18.80
N GLY A 253 37.62 21.99 -17.69
CA GLY A 253 36.43 22.45 -16.96
C GLY A 253 35.12 22.08 -17.64
N ALA A 254 34.03 22.77 -17.30
CA ALA A 254 32.70 22.55 -17.88
C ALA A 254 32.74 22.73 -19.40
N THR A 255 32.27 21.69 -20.10
CA THR A 255 32.25 21.60 -21.57
C THR A 255 30.85 21.81 -22.10
N SER A 256 29.84 21.20 -21.47
CA SER A 256 28.44 21.36 -21.81
C SER A 256 27.54 21.14 -20.60
N THR A 257 26.36 21.73 -20.66
CA THR A 257 25.22 21.37 -19.81
C THR A 257 24.06 20.92 -20.69
N THR A 258 23.56 19.73 -20.43
CA THR A 258 22.30 19.23 -20.98
C THR A 258 21.21 19.45 -19.94
N THR A 259 20.12 20.09 -20.33
CA THR A 259 18.98 20.35 -19.45
C THR A 259 17.76 19.60 -19.97
N LEU A 260 17.13 18.86 -19.07
CA LEU A 260 15.85 18.18 -19.27
C LEU A 260 14.82 18.91 -18.41
N ASP A 261 13.84 19.57 -19.03
CA ASP A 261 12.70 20.20 -18.34
C ASP A 261 11.44 19.37 -18.59
N PHE A 262 10.74 19.00 -17.52
CA PHE A 262 9.50 18.23 -17.57
C PHE A 262 8.27 19.15 -17.53
N SER A 263 7.21 18.77 -18.23
CA SER A 263 5.93 19.46 -18.19
C SER A 263 4.78 18.58 -18.66
N ALA A 264 3.64 18.66 -17.99
CA ALA A 264 2.45 17.90 -18.38
C ALA A 264 2.01 18.22 -19.82
N ALA A 265 1.59 17.20 -20.55
CA ALA A 265 1.00 17.30 -21.86
C ALA A 265 -0.37 17.98 -21.80
N THR A 266 -0.75 18.59 -22.93
CA THR A 266 -2.04 19.28 -22.98
C THR A 266 -3.17 18.27 -22.90
N GLY A 267 -3.85 18.22 -21.75
CA GLY A 267 -4.98 17.35 -21.51
C GLY A 267 -4.68 16.14 -20.62
N ALA A 268 -3.43 15.94 -20.22
CA ALA A 268 -3.06 14.92 -19.24
C ALA A 268 -3.45 15.34 -17.81
N ASP A 269 -3.87 14.37 -17.00
CA ASP A 269 -4.27 14.58 -15.60
C ASP A 269 -3.13 14.29 -14.61
N VAL A 270 -1.94 14.78 -14.94
CA VAL A 270 -0.71 14.59 -14.16
C VAL A 270 -0.06 15.93 -13.81
N GLN A 271 0.78 15.92 -12.79
CA GLN A 271 1.63 17.05 -12.44
C GLN A 271 2.69 17.30 -13.53
N SER A 272 3.29 18.50 -13.50
CA SER A 272 4.42 18.80 -14.40
C SER A 272 5.76 18.28 -13.88
N GLU A 273 5.80 17.88 -12.61
CA GLU A 273 6.92 17.16 -12.02
C GLU A 273 6.76 15.67 -12.26
N VAL A 274 7.89 14.98 -12.33
CA VAL A 274 7.98 13.52 -12.47
C VAL A 274 8.73 12.95 -11.27
N GLU A 275 8.71 11.65 -11.10
CA GLU A 275 9.43 10.97 -10.03
C GLU A 275 10.12 9.70 -10.54
N ASN A 276 10.90 9.07 -9.67
CA ASN A 276 11.60 7.81 -9.94
C ASN A 276 12.41 7.83 -11.24
N VAL A 277 13.14 8.93 -11.48
CA VAL A 277 13.91 9.11 -12.72
C VAL A 277 15.15 8.21 -12.70
N SER A 278 15.37 7.46 -13.79
CA SER A 278 16.51 6.57 -13.94
C SER A 278 17.12 6.61 -15.33
N PHE A 279 18.46 6.66 -15.40
CA PHE A 279 19.25 6.56 -16.63
C PHE A 279 20.71 6.23 -16.36
N ARG A 280 21.46 5.88 -17.41
CA ARG A 280 22.91 5.66 -17.34
C ARG A 280 23.69 6.75 -18.05
N ILE A 281 24.87 7.02 -17.48
CA ILE A 281 25.95 7.76 -18.11
C ILE A 281 27.11 6.79 -18.34
N ASN A 282 27.50 6.60 -19.59
CA ASN A 282 28.52 5.66 -20.03
C ASN A 282 29.76 6.39 -20.55
N ASP A 283 30.89 5.67 -20.52
CA ASP A 283 32.24 6.15 -20.85
C ASP A 283 32.78 7.22 -19.90
N VAL A 284 32.47 7.14 -18.60
CA VAL A 284 33.11 7.99 -17.59
C VAL A 284 34.55 7.48 -17.40
N ASP A 285 35.49 8.03 -18.16
CA ASP A 285 36.81 7.42 -18.31
C ASP A 285 38.01 8.36 -18.09
N PHE A 286 39.21 7.76 -18.11
CA PHE A 286 40.48 8.48 -18.06
C PHE A 286 41.48 8.09 -19.15
N GLY A 287 41.81 9.10 -19.96
CA GLY A 287 42.91 9.11 -20.90
C GLY A 287 44.12 9.84 -20.35
N SER A 288 45.21 9.11 -20.07
CA SER A 288 46.44 9.70 -19.55
C SER A 288 46.99 10.85 -20.41
N GLY A 289 46.98 12.07 -19.85
CA GLY A 289 47.42 13.28 -20.54
C GLY A 289 46.46 13.80 -21.60
N ASN A 290 45.23 13.30 -21.64
CA ASN A 290 44.15 13.70 -22.55
C ASN A 290 42.95 14.23 -21.74
N HIS A 291 42.13 13.36 -21.17
CA HIS A 291 40.91 13.72 -20.45
C HIS A 291 40.84 13.02 -19.09
N ARG A 292 39.98 13.56 -18.23
CA ARG A 292 39.43 12.87 -17.08
C ARG A 292 38.02 13.37 -16.93
N ASP A 293 37.10 12.45 -17.03
CA ASP A 293 35.70 12.81 -17.07
C ASP A 293 35.19 13.16 -15.68
N VAL A 294 34.42 14.24 -15.64
CA VAL A 294 33.77 14.73 -14.43
C VAL A 294 32.36 15.11 -14.83
N VAL A 295 31.38 14.40 -14.26
CA VAL A 295 29.98 14.62 -14.57
C VAL A 295 29.25 14.98 -13.28
N THR A 296 28.55 16.11 -13.28
CA THR A 296 27.67 16.52 -12.18
C THR A 296 26.23 16.47 -12.67
N VAL A 297 25.36 15.78 -11.94
CA VAL A 297 23.92 15.74 -12.23
C VAL A 297 23.19 16.53 -11.16
N ASN A 298 22.55 17.63 -11.51
CA ASN A 298 21.68 18.38 -10.60
C ASN A 298 20.22 18.09 -10.92
N ALA A 299 19.39 17.98 -9.89
CA ALA A 299 17.94 17.83 -10.02
C ALA A 299 17.24 18.92 -9.20
N PHE A 300 16.12 19.43 -9.71
CA PHE A 300 15.36 20.50 -9.07
C PHE A 300 13.86 20.25 -9.14
N ASP A 301 13.15 20.55 -8.06
CA ASP A 301 11.68 20.60 -8.00
C ASP A 301 11.14 21.84 -8.75
N ALA A 302 9.81 21.96 -8.83
CA ALA A 302 9.12 23.06 -9.50
C ALA A 302 9.37 24.43 -8.84
N ASP A 303 9.68 24.45 -7.55
CA ASP A 303 10.06 25.65 -6.79
C ASP A 303 11.56 26.02 -6.99
N GLY A 304 12.33 25.15 -7.63
CA GLY A 304 13.76 25.28 -7.89
C GLY A 304 14.64 24.88 -6.71
N ASN A 305 14.11 24.16 -5.72
CA ASN A 305 14.92 23.56 -4.66
C ASN A 305 15.64 22.31 -5.20
N PRO A 306 16.85 22.02 -4.71
CA PRO A 306 17.59 20.84 -5.15
C PRO A 306 16.94 19.54 -4.63
N VAL A 307 16.81 18.57 -5.52
CA VAL A 307 16.39 17.19 -5.23
C VAL A 307 17.64 16.31 -5.12
N ALA A 308 17.61 15.30 -4.25
CA ALA A 308 18.73 14.39 -4.09
C ALA A 308 18.97 13.57 -5.37
N VAL A 309 20.24 13.30 -5.68
CA VAL A 309 20.64 12.48 -6.83
C VAL A 309 21.57 11.39 -6.33
N THR A 310 21.20 10.15 -6.60
CA THR A 310 22.01 8.97 -6.31
C THR A 310 22.81 8.59 -7.56
N LEU A 311 24.11 8.40 -7.39
CA LEU A 311 25.03 7.98 -8.45
C LEU A 311 25.69 6.67 -8.04
N THR A 312 25.44 5.61 -8.81
CA THR A 312 25.93 4.26 -8.53
C THR A 312 26.95 3.83 -9.58
N THR A 313 28.20 3.63 -9.14
CA THR A 313 29.34 3.21 -9.98
C THR A 313 29.74 1.76 -9.69
N ASP A 314 30.46 1.10 -10.61
CA ASP A 314 31.04 -0.22 -10.33
C ASP A 314 32.18 -0.15 -9.29
N SER A 315 31.87 -0.55 -8.06
CA SER A 315 32.83 -0.60 -6.95
C SER A 315 33.82 -1.77 -7.04
N SER A 316 33.64 -2.71 -7.97
CA SER A 316 34.47 -3.90 -8.12
C SER A 316 35.67 -3.70 -9.05
N ALA A 317 35.70 -2.59 -9.79
CA ALA A 317 36.77 -2.25 -10.71
C ALA A 317 38.13 -2.03 -10.00
N GLY A 318 39.24 -2.29 -10.72
CA GLY A 318 40.60 -2.13 -10.19
C GLY A 318 41.01 -0.68 -9.89
N ASN A 319 40.21 0.29 -10.33
CA ASN A 319 40.37 1.72 -10.07
C ASN A 319 39.02 2.44 -10.27
N PRO A 320 38.08 2.28 -9.33
CA PRO A 320 36.70 2.69 -9.54
C PRO A 320 36.58 4.21 -9.64
N ASP A 321 35.56 4.64 -10.36
CA ASP A 321 35.13 6.02 -10.36
C ASP A 321 34.71 6.46 -8.97
N THR A 322 34.86 7.76 -8.72
CA THR A 322 34.62 8.34 -7.39
C THR A 322 33.41 9.24 -7.41
N VAL A 323 32.46 8.98 -6.51
CA VAL A 323 31.27 9.80 -6.32
C VAL A 323 31.46 10.72 -5.12
N SER A 324 31.16 12.02 -5.29
CA SER A 324 31.14 13.01 -4.23
C SER A 324 29.90 13.89 -4.36
N GLY A 325 28.90 13.63 -3.51
CA GLY A 325 27.57 14.21 -3.68
C GLY A 325 26.98 13.75 -5.01
N ASN A 326 26.54 14.70 -5.81
CA ASN A 326 25.95 14.46 -7.13
C ASN A 326 26.96 14.57 -8.29
N THR A 327 28.24 14.35 -8.00
CA THR A 327 29.32 14.40 -9.00
C THR A 327 30.09 13.10 -9.02
N VAL A 328 30.25 12.51 -10.21
CA VAL A 328 31.15 11.41 -10.47
C VAL A 328 32.42 11.93 -11.14
N THR A 329 33.57 11.39 -10.76
CA THR A 329 34.88 11.68 -11.34
C THR A 329 35.57 10.38 -11.69
N ALA A 330 35.98 10.27 -12.97
CA ALA A 330 36.61 9.08 -13.50
C ALA A 330 37.90 8.71 -12.74
N GLY A 331 38.15 7.41 -12.62
CA GLY A 331 39.34 6.80 -12.06
C GLY A 331 40.62 7.04 -12.89
N ASP A 332 41.62 6.16 -12.79
CA ASP A 332 42.82 6.20 -13.66
C ASP A 332 42.90 5.04 -14.66
N SER A 333 41.80 4.33 -14.89
CA SER A 333 41.65 3.38 -16.00
C SER A 333 41.04 4.09 -17.21
N GLY A 334 41.16 3.45 -18.37
CA GLY A 334 40.48 3.90 -19.58
C GLY A 334 39.43 2.86 -19.90
N GLU A 335 38.23 3.33 -20.16
CA GLU A 335 37.00 2.58 -20.34
C GLU A 335 36.48 2.82 -21.75
N THR A 336 35.41 2.13 -22.12
CA THR A 336 34.62 2.43 -23.30
C THR A 336 33.17 2.54 -22.86
N GLN A 337 32.31 3.07 -23.74
CA GLN A 337 30.87 3.19 -23.50
C GLN A 337 30.17 1.84 -23.21
N ALA A 338 30.80 0.71 -23.57
CA ALA A 338 30.29 -0.64 -23.35
C ALA A 338 30.80 -1.29 -22.04
N ASP A 339 31.73 -0.66 -21.34
CA ASP A 339 32.35 -1.22 -20.13
C ASP A 339 31.57 -0.79 -18.88
N GLN A 340 31.14 -1.78 -18.08
CA GLN A 340 30.49 -1.55 -16.78
C GLN A 340 31.28 -0.59 -15.87
N ALA A 341 32.60 -0.68 -15.92
CA ALA A 341 33.50 0.09 -15.06
C ALA A 341 33.46 1.60 -15.33
N GLY A 342 33.06 2.02 -16.54
CA GLY A 342 32.89 3.43 -16.93
C GLY A 342 31.42 3.83 -17.02
N SER A 343 30.52 3.04 -16.42
CA SER A 343 29.09 3.28 -16.41
C SER A 343 28.60 3.68 -15.03
N VAL A 344 27.73 4.70 -15.00
CA VAL A 344 27.16 5.28 -13.79
C VAL A 344 25.65 5.25 -13.92
N LEU A 345 24.99 4.53 -13.02
CA LEU A 345 23.53 4.58 -12.88
C LEU A 345 23.16 5.85 -12.10
N VAL A 346 22.18 6.59 -12.61
CA VAL A 346 21.67 7.82 -12.03
C VAL A 346 20.23 7.57 -11.63
N GLU A 347 19.90 7.84 -10.36
CA GLU A 347 18.57 7.66 -9.79
C GLU A 347 18.15 8.92 -9.02
N ILE A 348 16.91 9.36 -9.22
CA ILE A 348 16.35 10.57 -8.63
C ILE A 348 14.89 10.29 -8.25
N ASP A 349 14.63 10.13 -6.95
CA ASP A 349 13.30 9.78 -6.44
C ASP A 349 12.25 10.84 -6.78
N GLY A 350 12.59 12.13 -6.76
CA GLY A 350 11.66 13.21 -7.09
C GLY A 350 10.90 13.78 -5.87
N PRO A 351 9.83 14.57 -6.09
CA PRO A 351 9.39 15.11 -7.38
C PRO A 351 10.45 15.99 -8.04
N VAL A 352 10.59 15.91 -9.38
CA VAL A 352 11.58 16.66 -10.16
C VAL A 352 10.96 17.34 -11.37
N ALA A 353 11.23 18.64 -11.52
CA ALA A 353 10.82 19.44 -12.67
C ALA A 353 11.95 19.65 -13.69
N ARG A 354 13.21 19.64 -13.24
CA ARG A 354 14.38 19.88 -14.09
C ARG A 354 15.59 19.06 -13.68
N ILE A 355 16.26 18.46 -14.66
CA ILE A 355 17.57 17.81 -14.51
C ILE A 355 18.62 18.54 -15.35
N GLU A 356 19.81 18.73 -14.79
CA GLU A 356 20.97 19.30 -15.47
C GLU A 356 22.15 18.32 -15.40
N ILE A 357 22.60 17.84 -16.55
CA ILE A 357 23.81 17.02 -16.70
C ILE A 357 24.94 17.95 -17.13
N VAL A 358 25.85 18.25 -16.21
CA VAL A 358 27.00 19.13 -16.43
C VAL A 358 28.23 18.26 -16.70
N TYR A 359 28.67 18.23 -17.95
CA TYR A 359 29.84 17.47 -18.37
C TYR A 359 31.11 18.32 -18.40
N SER A 360 32.13 17.90 -17.67
CA SER A 360 33.39 18.63 -17.48
C SER A 360 34.62 17.76 -17.78
N ASN A 361 35.74 18.40 -18.12
CA ASN A 361 37.07 17.76 -18.25
C ASN A 361 37.99 18.21 -17.12
N ALA A 362 38.57 17.31 -16.33
CA ALA A 362 39.60 17.69 -15.36
C ALA A 362 41.01 17.87 -15.99
N LEU A 363 41.19 17.45 -17.25
CA LEU A 363 42.36 17.70 -18.08
C LEU A 363 42.01 18.62 -19.26
N ASN A 364 42.71 18.54 -20.40
CA ASN A 364 42.71 19.57 -21.44
C ASN A 364 42.58 19.05 -22.87
N GLY A 365 42.17 17.80 -23.02
CA GLY A 365 42.05 17.10 -24.29
C GLY A 365 40.60 16.91 -24.73
N THR A 366 40.40 15.93 -25.61
CA THR A 366 39.08 15.54 -26.12
C THR A 366 38.49 14.41 -25.28
N GLN A 367 37.18 14.44 -25.09
CA GLN A 367 36.44 13.51 -24.24
C GLN A 367 35.02 13.34 -24.76
N ALA A 368 34.38 12.24 -24.42
CA ALA A 368 32.97 12.03 -24.69
C ALA A 368 32.31 11.14 -23.64
N ILE A 369 31.02 11.34 -23.43
CA ILE A 369 30.15 10.43 -22.70
C ILE A 369 28.89 10.15 -23.50
N TRP A 370 28.21 9.07 -23.13
CA TRP A 370 26.91 8.69 -23.68
C TRP A 370 25.88 8.69 -22.56
N VAL A 371 24.75 9.33 -22.78
CA VAL A 371 23.61 9.32 -21.85
C VAL A 371 22.55 8.41 -22.46
N SER A 372 22.14 7.35 -21.75
CA SER A 372 21.06 6.46 -22.20
C SER A 372 19.72 7.18 -22.22
N ASP A 373 18.69 6.50 -22.73
CA ASP A 373 17.30 6.91 -22.54
C ASP A 373 17.01 7.20 -21.06
N VAL A 374 16.10 8.15 -20.83
CA VAL A 374 15.74 8.63 -19.48
C VAL A 374 14.33 8.17 -19.16
N PHE A 375 14.21 7.27 -18.19
CA PHE A 375 12.94 6.74 -17.69
C PHE A 375 12.50 7.52 -16.46
N PHE A 376 11.19 7.68 -16.29
CA PHE A 376 10.58 8.36 -15.17
C PHE A 376 9.11 7.97 -15.03
N GLU A 377 8.54 8.25 -13.87
CA GLU A 377 7.12 8.09 -13.60
C GLU A 377 6.40 9.43 -13.56
N THR A 378 5.14 9.40 -13.98
CA THR A 378 4.26 10.55 -13.86
C THR A 378 3.61 10.59 -12.49
N ILE A 379 3.30 11.79 -11.99
CA ILE A 379 2.58 11.95 -10.73
C ILE A 379 1.14 12.34 -11.04
N PRO A 380 0.13 11.50 -10.78
CA PRO A 380 -1.28 11.86 -10.98
C PRO A 380 -1.69 13.13 -10.23
N LEU A 381 -2.69 13.86 -10.76
CA LEU A 381 -3.30 15.01 -10.06
C LEU A 381 -4.38 14.59 -9.08
N THR A 382 -5.02 13.46 -9.36
CA THR A 382 -6.03 12.78 -8.55
C THR A 382 -5.81 11.30 -8.69
N ASP A 383 -5.98 10.60 -7.58
CA ASP A 383 -5.88 9.16 -7.53
C ASP A 383 -7.13 8.52 -8.17
N GLY A 384 -6.93 7.41 -8.89
CA GLY A 384 -7.91 6.69 -9.71
C GLY A 384 -8.72 5.67 -8.92
N ASN A 385 -10.01 5.46 -9.24
CA ASN A 385 -10.77 4.37 -8.62
C ASN A 385 -10.79 3.16 -9.55
N ASP A 386 -9.85 2.27 -9.34
CA ASP A 386 -9.50 1.23 -10.29
C ASP A 386 -10.18 -0.10 -10.01
N THR A 387 -10.25 -0.93 -11.04
CA THR A 387 -10.73 -2.31 -10.93
C THR A 387 -9.70 -3.26 -11.53
N LEU A 388 -8.95 -3.93 -10.66
CA LEU A 388 -7.90 -4.87 -11.03
C LEU A 388 -8.37 -6.31 -10.82
N ALA A 389 -8.14 -7.15 -11.83
CA ALA A 389 -8.37 -8.59 -11.73
C ALA A 389 -7.18 -9.37 -12.32
N GLY A 390 -6.44 -10.09 -11.48
CA GLY A 390 -5.29 -10.91 -11.88
C GLY A 390 -5.73 -12.03 -12.82
N GLY A 391 -6.48 -13.01 -12.32
CA GLY A 391 -7.13 -14.02 -13.13
C GLY A 391 -6.72 -15.44 -12.75
N GLN A 392 -5.83 -16.05 -13.52
CA GLN A 392 -5.28 -17.38 -13.24
C GLN A 392 -3.77 -17.29 -13.23
N GLY A 393 -3.14 -17.67 -12.13
CA GLY A 393 -1.69 -17.55 -11.95
C GLY A 393 -1.41 -16.96 -10.59
N SER A 394 -0.14 -16.75 -10.25
CA SER A 394 0.25 -16.02 -9.06
C SER A 394 0.46 -14.55 -9.43
N ASP A 395 -0.58 -13.76 -9.24
CA ASP A 395 -0.64 -12.38 -9.70
C ASP A 395 -0.19 -11.39 -8.63
N THR A 396 0.28 -10.20 -9.04
CA THR A 396 0.60 -9.07 -8.15
C THR A 396 -0.20 -7.83 -8.57
N LEU A 397 -1.00 -7.28 -7.66
CA LEU A 397 -1.91 -6.17 -7.91
C LEU A 397 -1.59 -4.99 -6.98
N PHE A 398 -1.53 -3.78 -7.53
CA PHE A 398 -1.38 -2.53 -6.78
C PHE A 398 -2.51 -1.57 -7.20
N GLY A 399 -3.40 -1.22 -6.27
CA GLY A 399 -4.43 -0.20 -6.48
C GLY A 399 -3.83 1.21 -6.52
N GLU A 400 -2.88 1.44 -5.60
CA GLU A 400 -2.13 2.69 -5.42
C GLU A 400 -2.90 3.77 -4.68
N GLY A 401 -3.70 4.60 -5.33
CA GLY A 401 -4.52 5.57 -4.60
C GLY A 401 -5.91 5.64 -5.21
N GLY A 402 -6.90 6.02 -4.41
CA GLY A 402 -8.32 6.01 -4.78
C GLY A 402 -9.07 4.85 -4.13
N ASP A 403 -10.40 4.79 -4.31
CA ASP A 403 -11.23 3.71 -3.73
C ASP A 403 -11.30 2.53 -4.73
N ASP A 404 -10.42 1.53 -4.57
CA ASP A 404 -10.18 0.49 -5.56
C ASP A 404 -10.97 -0.81 -5.35
N VAL A 405 -11.04 -1.63 -6.41
CA VAL A 405 -11.58 -2.99 -6.37
C VAL A 405 -10.57 -3.99 -6.92
N LEU A 406 -9.95 -4.76 -6.02
CA LEU A 406 -8.91 -5.73 -6.35
C LEU A 406 -9.44 -7.17 -6.23
N SER A 407 -8.97 -8.04 -7.12
CA SER A 407 -9.23 -9.48 -7.08
C SER A 407 -8.06 -10.23 -7.70
N GLY A 408 -7.26 -10.91 -6.89
CA GLY A 408 -6.16 -11.77 -7.38
C GLY A 408 -6.68 -12.83 -8.34
N GLY A 409 -7.61 -13.67 -7.89
CA GLY A 409 -8.21 -14.70 -8.71
C GLY A 409 -7.74 -16.07 -8.26
N GLN A 410 -7.50 -16.98 -9.23
CA GLN A 410 -7.02 -18.33 -8.92
C GLN A 410 -5.50 -18.34 -8.87
N GLY A 411 -4.94 -18.79 -7.76
CA GLY A 411 -3.51 -18.89 -7.54
C GLY A 411 -3.17 -18.46 -6.12
N ALA A 412 -1.89 -18.15 -5.91
CA ALA A 412 -1.47 -17.48 -4.69
C ALA A 412 -1.06 -16.08 -5.09
N ASP A 413 -1.92 -15.10 -4.79
CA ASP A 413 -1.79 -13.74 -5.29
C ASP A 413 -1.28 -12.78 -4.21
N ALA A 414 -0.67 -11.68 -4.63
CA ALA A 414 -0.32 -10.55 -3.79
C ALA A 414 -1.14 -9.33 -4.20
N ALA A 415 -1.77 -8.64 -3.26
CA ALA A 415 -2.51 -7.41 -3.54
C ALA A 415 -2.26 -6.34 -2.47
N ASP A 416 -2.05 -5.10 -2.90
CA ASP A 416 -1.97 -3.91 -2.06
C ASP A 416 -2.99 -2.90 -2.56
N GLY A 417 -3.97 -2.54 -1.71
CA GLY A 417 -4.99 -1.54 -2.03
C GLY A 417 -4.36 -0.16 -2.19
N GLY A 418 -3.57 0.25 -1.21
CA GLY A 418 -2.87 1.52 -1.24
C GLY A 418 -3.61 2.56 -0.42
N ALA A 419 -3.87 3.75 -0.96
CA ALA A 419 -4.52 4.83 -0.24
C ALA A 419 -5.97 5.05 -0.71
N GLY A 420 -6.95 4.79 0.15
CA GLY A 420 -8.37 4.95 -0.16
C GLY A 420 -9.19 3.88 0.54
N ASN A 421 -10.49 3.78 0.25
CA ASN A 421 -11.34 2.75 0.87
C ASN A 421 -11.54 1.60 -0.12
N ASP A 422 -10.69 0.59 -0.01
CA ASP A 422 -10.56 -0.44 -1.02
C ASP A 422 -11.46 -1.64 -0.74
N THR A 423 -11.79 -2.36 -1.81
CA THR A 423 -12.49 -3.65 -1.73
C THR A 423 -11.62 -4.75 -2.32
N LEU A 424 -11.04 -5.57 -1.46
CA LEU A 424 -10.13 -6.66 -1.84
C LEU A 424 -10.85 -8.00 -1.76
N ASN A 425 -11.05 -8.66 -2.91
CA ASN A 425 -11.59 -10.02 -2.97
C ASN A 425 -10.45 -11.02 -2.89
N THR A 426 -10.43 -11.82 -1.84
CA THR A 426 -9.29 -12.70 -1.53
C THR A 426 -9.67 -14.15 -1.51
N ALA A 427 -8.78 -14.98 -2.03
CA ALA A 427 -8.94 -16.40 -2.21
C ALA A 427 -7.76 -17.16 -1.60
N GLN A 428 -7.69 -18.45 -1.90
CA GLN A 428 -6.97 -19.44 -1.13
C GLN A 428 -5.47 -19.45 -1.43
N GLY A 429 -4.68 -18.75 -0.62
CA GLY A 429 -3.23 -18.61 -0.81
C GLY A 429 -2.78 -17.17 -0.93
N ASP A 430 -3.72 -16.24 -0.93
CA ASP A 430 -3.45 -14.82 -1.16
C ASP A 430 -2.84 -14.15 0.06
N THR A 431 -1.98 -13.17 -0.22
CA THR A 431 -1.48 -12.21 0.75
C THR A 431 -1.96 -10.83 0.34
N VAL A 432 -2.73 -10.18 1.19
CA VAL A 432 -3.31 -8.86 0.87
C VAL A 432 -3.05 -7.83 1.95
N GLN A 433 -2.91 -6.59 1.50
CA GLN A 433 -2.80 -5.39 2.31
C GLN A 433 -3.87 -4.40 1.86
N GLY A 434 -4.58 -3.79 2.81
CA GLY A 434 -5.54 -2.73 2.56
C GLY A 434 -4.80 -1.42 2.31
N GLY A 435 -4.15 -0.90 3.35
CA GLY A 435 -3.24 0.24 3.24
C GLY A 435 -3.69 1.41 4.11
N GLU A 436 -3.88 2.58 3.52
CA GLU A 436 -4.49 3.73 4.21
C GLU A 436 -5.97 3.84 3.83
N GLY A 437 -6.87 4.00 4.80
CA GLY A 437 -8.30 4.17 4.57
C GLY A 437 -9.14 3.10 5.28
N ASP A 438 -10.45 3.03 5.00
CA ASP A 438 -11.33 2.03 5.61
C ASP A 438 -11.59 0.88 4.60
N ASP A 439 -10.82 -0.20 4.69
CA ASP A 439 -10.80 -1.26 3.69
C ASP A 439 -11.78 -2.39 3.97
N THR A 440 -12.19 -3.08 2.90
CA THR A 440 -13.09 -4.24 2.95
C THR A 440 -12.47 -5.44 2.27
N PHE A 441 -12.12 -6.44 3.06
CA PHE A 441 -11.64 -7.74 2.60
C PHE A 441 -12.79 -8.74 2.51
N VAL A 442 -13.01 -9.35 1.34
CA VAL A 442 -14.08 -10.32 1.10
C VAL A 442 -13.50 -11.66 0.71
N LEU A 443 -13.65 -12.66 1.59
CA LEU A 443 -13.19 -14.02 1.28
C LEU A 443 -14.05 -14.67 0.19
N THR A 444 -13.37 -15.35 -0.73
CA THR A 444 -13.98 -16.04 -1.86
C THR A 444 -13.43 -17.45 -2.00
N ASP A 445 -14.31 -18.43 -2.20
CA ASP A 445 -13.93 -19.80 -2.55
C ASP A 445 -14.04 -19.99 -4.07
N LEU A 446 -12.88 -20.09 -4.74
CA LEU A 446 -12.77 -20.31 -6.18
C LEU A 446 -12.69 -21.80 -6.56
N GLY A 447 -12.84 -22.70 -5.59
CA GLY A 447 -12.84 -24.15 -5.79
C GLY A 447 -11.48 -24.72 -6.14
N GLU A 448 -10.42 -24.09 -5.65
CA GLU A 448 -9.04 -24.45 -5.92
C GLU A 448 -8.61 -25.73 -5.21
N THR A 449 -7.49 -26.30 -5.66
CA THR A 449 -7.02 -27.57 -5.12
C THR A 449 -5.98 -27.30 -4.03
N GLY A 450 -6.41 -27.26 -2.77
CA GLY A 450 -5.46 -27.02 -1.68
C GLY A 450 -6.14 -26.58 -0.42
N SER A 451 -5.33 -26.02 0.47
CA SER A 451 -5.74 -25.33 1.68
C SER A 451 -4.62 -24.37 2.07
N ALA A 452 -4.04 -23.68 1.08
CA ALA A 452 -3.04 -22.66 1.34
C ALA A 452 -3.64 -21.57 2.22
N ASP A 453 -2.84 -21.00 3.10
CA ASP A 453 -3.31 -20.03 4.06
C ASP A 453 -3.44 -18.65 3.40
N ILE A 454 -4.38 -17.85 3.89
CA ILE A 454 -4.67 -16.49 3.43
C ILE A 454 -4.10 -15.53 4.48
N GLN A 455 -3.30 -14.56 4.07
CA GLN A 455 -2.78 -13.50 4.95
C GLN A 455 -3.45 -12.18 4.61
N ILE A 456 -3.93 -11.48 5.64
CA ILE A 456 -4.61 -10.19 5.50
C ILE A 456 -4.00 -9.20 6.49
N ASP A 457 -3.60 -8.05 5.98
CA ASP A 457 -3.23 -6.88 6.76
C ASP A 457 -4.15 -5.72 6.41
N GLY A 458 -4.89 -5.20 7.37
CA GLY A 458 -5.72 -4.01 7.15
C GLY A 458 -4.90 -2.78 6.79
N GLY A 459 -3.84 -2.52 7.55
CA GLY A 459 -3.17 -1.22 7.56
C GLY A 459 -3.60 -0.41 8.78
N GLU A 460 -3.02 0.78 8.97
CA GLU A 460 -3.31 1.64 10.14
C GLU A 460 -3.34 3.15 9.77
N GLY A 461 -3.40 3.46 8.48
CA GLY A 461 -3.29 4.80 7.92
C GLY A 461 -4.66 5.41 7.61
N ASP A 462 -4.86 6.70 7.91
CA ASP A 462 -6.04 7.50 7.54
C ASP A 462 -7.47 6.91 7.78
N GLU A 463 -7.57 5.90 8.64
CA GLU A 463 -8.84 5.26 9.03
C GLU A 463 -9.82 6.17 9.78
N THR A 464 -11.09 5.96 9.47
CA THR A 464 -12.24 6.59 10.11
C THR A 464 -13.03 5.59 10.96
N ASP A 465 -13.40 4.48 10.35
CA ASP A 465 -14.18 3.41 10.94
C ASP A 465 -13.36 2.12 11.13
N GLY A 466 -12.19 2.02 10.49
CA GLY A 466 -11.25 0.89 10.51
C GLY A 466 -11.73 -0.30 9.70
N ASP A 467 -10.83 -1.25 9.45
CA ASP A 467 -11.00 -2.23 8.39
C ASP A 467 -12.01 -3.34 8.69
N LEU A 468 -12.53 -3.91 7.61
CA LEU A 468 -13.58 -4.92 7.61
C LEU A 468 -13.10 -6.21 6.92
N LEU A 469 -13.04 -7.30 7.69
CA LEU A 469 -12.92 -8.65 7.13
C LEU A 469 -14.29 -9.36 7.06
N ASP A 470 -14.82 -9.53 5.86
CA ASP A 470 -16.00 -10.34 5.54
C ASP A 470 -15.61 -11.77 5.14
N PHE A 471 -15.92 -12.73 6.03
CA PHE A 471 -15.69 -14.15 5.77
C PHE A 471 -16.65 -14.76 4.72
N ASN A 472 -17.64 -14.01 4.24
CA ASN A 472 -18.60 -14.41 3.21
C ASN A 472 -19.33 -15.75 3.50
N GLY A 473 -19.48 -16.07 4.79
CA GLY A 473 -20.05 -17.34 5.26
C GLY A 473 -19.18 -18.58 5.02
N LEU A 474 -17.91 -18.41 4.66
CA LEU A 474 -16.92 -19.47 4.43
C LEU A 474 -16.18 -19.89 5.70
N ALA A 475 -16.30 -19.16 6.81
CA ALA A 475 -15.69 -19.53 8.08
C ALA A 475 -16.31 -20.79 8.71
N VAL A 476 -15.48 -21.65 9.28
CA VAL A 476 -15.91 -22.78 10.13
C VAL A 476 -16.34 -22.25 11.50
N ASP A 477 -17.54 -22.64 11.92
CA ASP A 477 -18.08 -22.22 13.22
C ASP A 477 -17.13 -22.59 14.38
N GLY A 478 -16.67 -21.57 15.11
CA GLY A 478 -15.91 -21.73 16.35
C GLY A 478 -14.39 -21.84 16.20
N THR A 479 -13.85 -21.55 15.02
CA THR A 479 -12.40 -21.59 14.74
C THR A 479 -11.73 -20.21 14.81
N LEU A 480 -12.53 -19.13 14.87
CA LEU A 480 -12.03 -17.76 15.06
C LEU A 480 -11.30 -17.62 16.40
N ASN A 481 -10.02 -17.26 16.32
CA ASN A 481 -9.10 -17.13 17.43
C ASN A 481 -8.31 -15.82 17.34
N PHE A 482 -8.48 -14.92 18.31
CA PHE A 482 -7.75 -13.65 18.34
C PHE A 482 -6.37 -13.83 18.96
N THR A 483 -5.33 -13.37 18.27
CA THR A 483 -3.93 -13.33 18.70
C THR A 483 -3.54 -11.98 19.28
N SER A 484 -4.13 -10.89 18.76
CA SER A 484 -4.09 -9.55 19.36
C SER A 484 -5.51 -9.00 19.48
N THR A 485 -5.75 -8.14 20.47
CA THR A 485 -7.03 -7.43 20.68
C THR A 485 -6.81 -5.96 21.02
N THR A 486 -5.62 -5.48 20.66
CA THR A 486 -5.24 -4.08 20.76
C THR A 486 -6.09 -3.32 19.74
N PRO A 487 -6.70 -2.17 20.09
CA PRO A 487 -7.40 -1.34 19.10
C PRO A 487 -6.40 -0.77 18.08
N GLY A 488 -6.67 -0.91 16.78
CA GLY A 488 -5.70 -0.60 15.73
C GLY A 488 -4.54 -1.60 15.73
N ASP A 489 -4.88 -2.88 15.84
CA ASP A 489 -4.01 -4.08 15.87
C ASP A 489 -4.85 -5.32 16.30
N LEU A 490 -6.09 -5.42 15.81
CA LEU A 490 -6.87 -6.66 16.03
C LEU A 490 -6.33 -7.74 15.09
N ALA A 491 -5.69 -8.75 15.67
CA ALA A 491 -5.16 -9.86 14.91
C ALA A 491 -5.76 -11.20 15.32
N GLY A 492 -5.80 -12.15 14.41
CA GLY A 492 -6.30 -13.48 14.69
C GLY A 492 -6.17 -14.45 13.54
N THR A 493 -6.71 -15.64 13.77
CA THR A 493 -6.83 -16.68 12.77
C THR A 493 -8.24 -17.25 12.73
N VAL A 494 -8.66 -17.77 11.59
CA VAL A 494 -9.90 -18.53 11.43
C VAL A 494 -9.73 -19.61 10.37
N GLU A 495 -10.37 -20.76 10.57
CA GLU A 495 -10.38 -21.85 9.58
C GLU A 495 -11.58 -21.68 8.64
N MET A 496 -11.35 -21.80 7.33
CA MET A 496 -12.37 -21.78 6.29
C MET A 496 -12.93 -23.17 6.00
N THR A 497 -14.09 -23.24 5.33
CA THR A 497 -14.80 -24.50 5.06
C THR A 497 -14.06 -25.46 4.13
N ASP A 498 -13.11 -24.94 3.36
CA ASP A 498 -12.16 -25.71 2.52
C ASP A 498 -10.94 -26.23 3.32
N GLY A 499 -10.75 -25.72 4.54
CA GLY A 499 -9.65 -26.06 5.45
C GLY A 499 -8.46 -25.09 5.41
N SER A 500 -8.49 -24.03 4.60
CA SER A 500 -7.49 -22.96 4.65
C SER A 500 -7.58 -22.19 5.97
N ILE A 501 -6.45 -21.65 6.44
CA ILE A 501 -6.43 -20.73 7.57
C ILE A 501 -6.29 -19.31 7.04
N VAL A 502 -7.18 -18.43 7.50
CA VAL A 502 -7.01 -16.99 7.32
C VAL A 502 -6.34 -16.45 8.56
N THR A 503 -5.19 -15.82 8.38
CA THR A 503 -4.53 -14.99 9.38
C THR A 503 -4.82 -13.53 9.02
N PHE A 504 -5.26 -12.75 9.99
CA PHE A 504 -5.52 -11.33 9.80
C PHE A 504 -4.89 -10.51 10.91
N GLN A 505 -4.56 -9.26 10.62
CA GLN A 505 -4.17 -8.21 11.57
C GLN A 505 -4.76 -6.87 11.15
N ASN A 506 -4.85 -5.92 12.11
CA ASN A 506 -5.40 -4.57 11.92
C ASN A 506 -6.86 -4.58 11.39
N ILE A 507 -7.85 -5.01 12.20
CA ILE A 507 -9.29 -5.12 11.81
C ILE A 507 -10.26 -4.68 12.96
N GLU A 508 -11.05 -3.60 12.89
CA GLU A 508 -11.42 -2.84 14.12
C GLU A 508 -12.84 -2.99 14.77
N ARG A 509 -13.86 -3.71 14.24
CA ARG A 509 -15.31 -3.46 14.62
C ARG A 509 -16.15 -4.63 15.28
N ILE A 510 -16.84 -4.44 16.47
CA ILE A 510 -18.06 -5.14 17.13
C ILE A 510 -18.79 -4.34 18.33
N ILE A 511 -20.15 -4.30 18.56
CA ILE A 511 -20.93 -3.50 19.63
C ILE A 511 -22.10 -4.22 20.45
N CYS A 512 -22.26 -4.07 21.83
CA CYS A 512 -23.30 -4.71 22.76
C CYS A 512 -23.78 -3.98 24.11
N PHE A 513 -24.88 -4.41 24.82
CA PHE A 513 -25.41 -3.99 26.21
C PHE A 513 -25.19 -5.04 27.35
N THR A 514 -25.42 -4.80 28.66
CA THR A 514 -25.41 -5.86 29.72
C THR A 514 -26.77 -6.13 30.43
N PRO A 515 -27.00 -7.31 31.06
CA PRO A 515 -28.19 -7.61 31.88
C PRO A 515 -28.46 -6.59 32.99
N GLY A 516 -29.72 -6.47 33.38
CA GLY A 516 -30.17 -5.48 34.38
C GLY A 516 -30.53 -4.12 33.76
N THR A 517 -30.22 -3.90 32.49
CA THR A 517 -30.58 -2.68 31.76
C THR A 517 -32.09 -2.65 31.50
N LEU A 518 -32.77 -1.57 31.91
CA LEU A 518 -34.19 -1.36 31.66
C LEU A 518 -34.39 -0.69 30.30
N ILE A 519 -35.11 -1.33 29.39
CA ILE A 519 -35.51 -0.79 28.10
C ILE A 519 -36.95 -0.28 28.20
N ASP A 520 -37.19 0.94 27.72
CA ASP A 520 -38.53 1.51 27.72
C ASP A 520 -39.44 0.79 26.73
N THR A 521 -40.58 0.30 27.23
CA THR A 521 -41.64 -0.32 26.42
C THR A 521 -42.96 0.42 26.62
N VAL A 522 -43.95 0.18 25.76
CA VAL A 522 -45.30 0.75 25.91
C VAL A 522 -46.01 0.36 27.21
N HIS A 523 -45.52 -0.68 27.89
CA HIS A 523 -46.04 -1.17 29.17
C HIS A 523 -45.20 -0.70 30.38
N GLY A 524 -44.25 0.21 30.14
CA GLY A 524 -43.26 0.67 31.12
C GLY A 524 -41.88 0.03 30.91
N PRO A 525 -40.85 0.47 31.64
CA PRO A 525 -39.50 -0.07 31.52
C PRO A 525 -39.46 -1.55 31.89
N ARG A 526 -38.78 -2.37 31.08
CA ARG A 526 -38.59 -3.81 31.29
C ARG A 526 -37.12 -4.16 31.19
N LEU A 527 -36.68 -5.17 31.94
CA LEU A 527 -35.31 -5.66 31.86
C LEU A 527 -35.02 -6.22 30.46
N ILE A 528 -33.83 -5.92 29.93
CA ILE A 528 -33.38 -6.38 28.61
C ILE A 528 -33.43 -7.91 28.50
N GLU A 529 -33.03 -8.63 29.56
CA GLU A 529 -33.10 -10.10 29.64
C GLU A 529 -34.53 -10.68 29.63
N ASP A 530 -35.53 -9.86 29.95
CA ASP A 530 -36.95 -10.24 29.98
C ASP A 530 -37.70 -9.87 28.69
N LEU A 531 -37.07 -9.15 27.75
CA LEU A 531 -37.69 -8.79 26.48
C LEU A 531 -37.79 -10.01 25.55
N ARG A 532 -38.85 -10.05 24.75
CA ARG A 532 -39.09 -11.09 23.76
C ARG A 532 -39.49 -10.45 22.42
N PRO A 533 -39.15 -11.07 21.28
CA PRO A 533 -39.62 -10.60 19.98
C PRO A 533 -41.13 -10.32 19.97
N GLY A 534 -41.51 -9.18 19.41
CA GLY A 534 -42.88 -8.65 19.41
C GLY A 534 -43.20 -7.67 20.54
N ASP A 535 -42.36 -7.56 21.58
CA ASP A 535 -42.48 -6.50 22.58
C ASP A 535 -42.31 -5.12 21.92
N LEU A 536 -43.18 -4.16 22.20
CA LEU A 536 -43.11 -2.82 21.60
C LEU A 536 -42.14 -1.92 22.39
N ILE A 537 -40.99 -1.65 21.78
CA ILE A 537 -39.91 -0.80 22.28
C ILE A 537 -40.21 0.66 21.94
N VAL A 538 -40.08 1.55 22.91
CA VAL A 538 -40.24 2.99 22.68
C VAL A 538 -39.01 3.50 21.96
N THR A 539 -39.18 3.98 20.72
CA THR A 539 -38.12 4.69 19.99
C THR A 539 -38.36 6.19 19.98
N ARG A 540 -37.31 6.95 19.70
CA ARG A 540 -37.32 8.41 19.68
C ARG A 540 -38.15 8.96 18.52
N ASP A 541 -37.93 8.42 17.32
CA ASP A 541 -38.37 9.07 16.07
C ASP A 541 -39.65 8.44 15.50
N ASN A 542 -39.78 7.12 15.62
CA ASN A 542 -40.81 6.37 14.90
C ASN A 542 -41.92 5.81 15.81
N GLY A 543 -42.02 6.30 17.05
CA GLY A 543 -42.96 5.78 18.05
C GLY A 543 -42.63 4.34 18.46
N PRO A 544 -43.55 3.62 19.12
CA PRO A 544 -43.25 2.27 19.57
C PRO A 544 -43.08 1.27 18.43
N GLN A 545 -41.90 0.66 18.32
CA GLN A 545 -41.53 -0.30 17.29
C GLN A 545 -41.44 -1.73 17.86
N PRO A 546 -41.84 -2.77 17.11
CA PRO A 546 -41.74 -4.15 17.57
C PRO A 546 -40.28 -4.60 17.65
N LEU A 547 -39.90 -5.18 18.79
CA LEU A 547 -38.64 -5.91 18.93
C LEU A 547 -38.63 -7.07 17.95
N ARG A 548 -37.64 -7.12 17.06
CA ARG A 548 -37.53 -8.18 16.05
C ARG A 548 -36.65 -9.30 16.52
N TRP A 549 -35.57 -8.98 17.20
CA TRP A 549 -34.62 -9.97 17.65
C TRP A 549 -33.88 -9.51 18.89
N ILE A 550 -33.47 -10.46 19.73
CA ILE A 550 -32.63 -10.22 20.91
C ILE A 550 -31.63 -11.37 21.08
N GLY A 551 -30.35 -11.04 21.21
CA GLY A 551 -29.26 -12.01 21.38
C GLY A 551 -28.40 -11.71 22.58
N GLN A 552 -27.60 -12.70 23.02
CA GLN A 552 -26.65 -12.53 24.12
C GLN A 552 -25.40 -13.41 23.99
N LYS A 553 -24.27 -12.95 24.55
CA LYS A 553 -22.97 -13.66 24.63
C LYS A 553 -22.29 -13.33 25.97
N THR A 554 -21.64 -14.31 26.61
CA THR A 554 -20.90 -14.08 27.87
C THR A 554 -19.41 -14.20 27.61
N VAL A 555 -18.63 -13.22 28.09
CA VAL A 555 -17.16 -13.15 27.96
C VAL A 555 -16.53 -12.74 29.29
N GLU A 556 -15.23 -12.98 29.47
CA GLU A 556 -14.50 -12.49 30.64
C GLU A 556 -14.34 -10.97 30.56
N ALA A 557 -14.60 -10.26 31.67
CA ALA A 557 -14.58 -8.80 31.74
C ALA A 557 -13.17 -8.25 32.00
N THR A 558 -12.29 -8.36 31.01
CA THR A 558 -10.88 -7.91 31.10
C THR A 558 -10.52 -7.02 29.93
N GLY A 559 -9.69 -5.98 30.14
CA GLY A 559 -9.16 -5.15 29.07
C GLY A 559 -10.24 -4.56 28.17
N THR A 560 -10.11 -4.72 26.86
CA THR A 560 -11.08 -4.26 25.84
C THR A 560 -12.41 -5.00 25.88
N ASN A 561 -12.50 -6.18 26.51
CA ASN A 561 -13.77 -6.89 26.75
C ASN A 561 -14.50 -6.43 28.02
N ALA A 562 -13.84 -5.64 28.87
CA ALA A 562 -14.43 -5.12 30.10
C ALA A 562 -15.48 -4.03 29.78
N PRO A 563 -16.69 -4.12 30.36
CA PRO A 563 -17.74 -3.16 30.09
C PRO A 563 -17.39 -1.78 30.67
N ILE A 564 -18.01 -0.77 30.07
CA ILE A 564 -17.91 0.62 30.53
C ILE A 564 -19.19 0.99 31.26
N GLU A 565 -19.03 1.35 32.53
CA GLU A 565 -20.07 1.96 33.35
C GLU A 565 -20.14 3.46 33.03
N LEU A 566 -21.29 3.90 32.53
CA LEU A 566 -21.64 5.30 32.34
C LEU A 566 -22.57 5.73 33.47
N HIS A 567 -22.08 6.59 34.36
CA HIS A 567 -22.84 7.10 35.48
C HIS A 567 -24.03 7.95 35.01
N GLN A 568 -25.18 7.84 35.68
CA GLN A 568 -26.43 8.52 35.29
C GLN A 568 -26.29 10.05 35.12
N SER A 569 -25.34 10.70 35.80
CA SER A 569 -25.12 12.14 35.68
C SER A 569 -24.50 12.56 34.35
N LEU A 570 -23.85 11.62 33.65
CA LEU A 570 -23.25 11.83 32.33
C LEU A 570 -24.30 11.75 31.21
N LEU A 571 -25.40 11.05 31.45
CA LEU A 571 -26.37 10.68 30.44
C LEU A 571 -27.67 11.46 30.61
N GLN A 572 -28.08 12.17 29.57
CA GLN A 572 -29.29 12.98 29.60
C GLN A 572 -30.53 12.09 29.74
N GLY A 573 -31.34 12.32 30.79
CA GLY A 573 -32.57 11.57 31.03
C GLY A 573 -32.38 10.23 31.74
N ALA A 574 -31.14 9.82 32.00
CA ALA A 574 -30.86 8.58 32.71
C ALA A 574 -31.42 8.57 34.14
N THR A 575 -32.02 7.44 34.50
CA THR A 575 -32.61 7.16 35.81
C THR A 575 -31.78 6.18 36.64
N ALA A 576 -30.79 5.54 35.99
CA ALA A 576 -29.80 4.66 36.58
C ALA A 576 -28.52 4.67 35.70
N PRO A 577 -27.35 4.28 36.22
CA PRO A 577 -26.15 4.10 35.40
C PRO A 577 -26.36 3.00 34.34
N LEU A 578 -25.60 3.06 33.25
CA LEU A 578 -25.58 2.06 32.19
C LEU A 578 -24.25 1.33 32.20
N LEU A 579 -24.29 0.02 32.02
CA LEU A 579 -23.11 -0.82 31.84
C LEU A 579 -23.22 -1.41 30.43
N VAL A 580 -22.28 -1.05 29.55
CA VAL A 580 -22.35 -1.34 28.11
C VAL A 580 -20.99 -1.78 27.59
N SER A 581 -20.96 -2.39 26.40
CA SER A 581 -19.69 -2.67 25.72
C SER A 581 -18.97 -1.35 25.39
N PRO A 582 -17.64 -1.37 25.22
CA PRO A 582 -16.87 -0.15 24.94
C PRO A 582 -17.32 0.61 23.70
N GLN A 583 -17.71 -0.10 22.64
CA GLN A 583 -18.13 0.50 21.37
C GLN A 583 -19.63 0.90 21.34
N HIS A 584 -20.38 0.67 22.41
CA HIS A 584 -21.80 1.02 22.48
C HIS A 584 -22.01 2.53 22.44
N ARG A 585 -22.86 3.02 21.52
CA ARG A 585 -23.02 4.46 21.33
C ARG A 585 -24.24 5.03 22.04
N MET A 586 -23.99 6.13 22.75
CA MET A 586 -25.00 6.91 23.46
C MET A 586 -25.38 8.14 22.64
N LEU A 587 -26.67 8.52 22.65
CA LEU A 587 -27.10 9.75 21.99
C LEU A 587 -26.64 10.97 22.79
N TRP A 588 -25.93 11.87 22.13
CA TRP A 588 -25.62 13.21 22.59
C TRP A 588 -26.39 14.24 21.79
N SER A 589 -26.98 15.22 22.48
CA SER A 589 -27.76 16.28 21.86
C SER A 589 -27.37 17.64 22.43
N GLY A 590 -27.42 18.68 21.59
CA GLY A 590 -27.20 20.05 22.04
C GLY A 590 -26.68 21.00 20.97
N SER A 591 -26.67 22.29 21.30
CA SER A 591 -26.20 23.35 20.38
C SER A 591 -24.75 23.17 19.96
N ARG A 592 -23.94 22.47 20.77
CA ARG A 592 -22.54 22.20 20.46
C ARG A 592 -22.37 21.13 19.38
N ALA A 593 -23.20 20.08 19.39
CA ALA A 593 -23.21 19.09 18.32
C ALA A 593 -23.57 19.76 16.98
N GLN A 594 -24.62 20.60 17.00
CA GLN A 594 -25.07 21.34 15.81
C GLN A 594 -24.00 22.28 15.23
N MET A 595 -23.21 22.92 16.11
CA MET A 595 -22.17 23.85 15.70
C MET A 595 -20.92 23.15 15.16
N LEU A 596 -20.59 21.96 15.66
CA LEU A 596 -19.37 21.25 15.31
C LEU A 596 -19.58 20.29 14.13
N PHE A 597 -20.73 19.64 14.05
CA PHE A 597 -20.96 18.50 13.14
C PHE A 597 -22.15 18.71 12.19
N GLY A 598 -22.80 19.87 12.21
CA GLY A 598 -23.97 20.12 11.36
C GLY A 598 -25.26 19.43 11.83
N ASP A 599 -25.18 18.53 12.83
CA ASP A 599 -26.30 17.79 13.39
C ASP A 599 -26.60 18.12 14.86
N SER A 600 -27.88 18.28 15.18
CA SER A 600 -28.32 18.59 16.54
C SER A 600 -28.22 17.41 17.53
N GLU A 601 -28.06 16.20 16.99
CA GLU A 601 -28.00 14.92 17.70
C GLU A 601 -26.96 14.01 17.02
N VAL A 602 -26.09 13.40 17.81
CA VAL A 602 -24.98 12.55 17.35
C VAL A 602 -24.81 11.37 18.30
N LEU A 603 -24.17 10.29 17.84
CA LEU A 603 -23.90 9.08 18.61
C LEU A 603 -22.43 9.04 19.03
N VAL A 604 -22.16 8.76 20.31
CA VAL A 604 -20.80 8.72 20.88
C VAL A 604 -20.57 7.39 21.58
N ALA A 605 -19.53 6.65 21.16
CA ALA A 605 -19.14 5.38 21.77
C ALA A 605 -18.73 5.55 23.26
N ALA A 606 -19.10 4.58 24.10
CA ALA A 606 -18.85 4.62 25.53
C ALA A 606 -17.36 4.75 25.89
N GLN A 607 -16.47 4.16 25.08
CA GLN A 607 -15.02 4.23 25.29
C GLN A 607 -14.44 5.62 25.07
N HIS A 608 -15.01 6.40 24.14
CA HIS A 608 -14.60 7.78 23.89
C HIS A 608 -14.93 8.69 25.09
N LEU A 609 -15.81 8.23 25.99
CA LEU A 609 -16.20 8.96 27.20
C LEU A 609 -15.30 8.67 28.41
N LEU A 610 -14.33 7.75 28.33
CA LEU A 610 -13.49 7.35 29.48
C LEU A 610 -12.64 8.50 30.08
N SER A 611 -12.42 9.57 29.33
CA SER A 611 -11.79 10.79 29.84
C SER A 611 -12.68 11.57 30.81
N ASN A 612 -13.99 11.29 30.82
CA ASN A 612 -14.95 11.91 31.71
C ASN A 612 -15.01 11.15 33.06
N PRO A 613 -15.00 11.85 34.22
CA PRO A 613 -15.11 11.21 35.54
C PRO A 613 -16.39 10.38 35.75
N GLY A 614 -17.41 10.59 34.91
CA GLY A 614 -18.66 9.84 34.91
C GLY A 614 -18.62 8.54 34.11
N ALA A 615 -17.51 8.18 33.44
CA ALA A 615 -17.34 6.92 32.71
C ALA A 615 -16.21 6.11 33.34
N ARG A 616 -16.39 4.80 33.50
CA ARG A 616 -15.41 3.92 34.13
C ARG A 616 -15.45 2.51 33.55
N ARG A 617 -14.29 1.97 33.18
CA ARG A 617 -14.14 0.55 32.81
C ARG A 617 -14.24 -0.34 34.04
N ILE A 618 -15.02 -1.42 33.96
CA ILE A 618 -15.28 -2.35 35.06
C ILE A 618 -14.66 -3.70 34.75
N GLU A 619 -13.53 -3.99 35.39
CA GLU A 619 -12.81 -5.25 35.19
C GLU A 619 -13.08 -6.29 36.29
N GLY A 620 -13.03 -7.56 35.90
CA GLY A 620 -13.09 -8.72 36.79
C GLY A 620 -14.41 -9.50 36.72
N GLY A 621 -14.30 -10.83 36.65
CA GLY A 621 -15.44 -11.75 36.49
C GLY A 621 -15.89 -11.87 35.04
N ASP A 622 -17.09 -12.42 34.83
CA ASP A 622 -17.69 -12.53 33.50
C ASP A 622 -18.74 -11.44 33.29
N VAL A 623 -18.81 -10.91 32.07
CA VAL A 623 -19.85 -10.00 31.60
C VAL A 623 -20.70 -10.70 30.53
N THR A 624 -22.01 -10.58 30.64
CA THR A 624 -22.93 -10.98 29.56
C THR A 624 -23.30 -9.74 28.77
N TYR A 625 -23.12 -9.82 27.47
CA TYR A 625 -23.49 -8.83 26.50
C TYR A 625 -24.79 -9.21 25.79
N MET A 626 -25.67 -8.26 25.52
CA MET A 626 -26.99 -8.44 24.94
C MET A 626 -27.25 -7.40 23.84
N HIS A 627 -27.93 -7.79 22.77
CA HIS A 627 -28.23 -6.93 21.62
C HIS A 627 -29.72 -7.00 21.31
N LEU A 628 -30.33 -5.89 20.92
CA LEU A 628 -31.74 -5.84 20.58
C LEU A 628 -31.92 -5.09 19.26
N MET A 629 -32.68 -5.68 18.34
CA MET A 629 -32.80 -5.22 16.96
C MET A 629 -34.25 -4.92 16.61
N LEU A 630 -34.46 -3.82 15.89
CA LEU A 630 -35.76 -3.34 15.40
C LEU A 630 -35.83 -3.46 13.87
N ASP A 631 -36.87 -2.91 13.25
CA ASP A 631 -37.02 -2.95 11.78
C ASP A 631 -36.00 -2.09 11.01
N GLN A 632 -35.37 -1.14 11.71
CA GLN A 632 -34.31 -0.26 11.21
C GLN A 632 -33.46 0.20 12.41
N HIS A 633 -32.36 0.92 12.15
CA HIS A 633 -31.60 1.53 13.23
C HIS A 633 -32.43 2.62 13.93
N GLU A 634 -32.58 2.53 15.25
CA GLU A 634 -33.40 3.46 16.02
C GLU A 634 -32.65 3.96 17.24
N VAL A 635 -32.97 5.18 17.67
CA VAL A 635 -32.64 5.62 19.03
C VAL A 635 -33.72 5.12 19.99
N ILE A 636 -33.32 4.29 20.95
CA ILE A 636 -34.15 3.72 22.01
C ILE A 636 -33.79 4.35 23.36
N TYR A 637 -34.49 3.96 24.42
CA TYR A 637 -34.20 4.42 25.78
C TYR A 637 -33.80 3.25 26.69
N ALA A 638 -32.59 3.31 27.23
CA ALA A 638 -32.02 2.34 28.15
C ALA A 638 -31.71 3.03 29.50
N ASN A 639 -32.28 2.52 30.59
CA ASN A 639 -32.33 3.18 31.90
C ASN A 639 -32.82 4.64 31.81
N GLY A 640 -33.65 4.98 30.81
CA GLY A 640 -34.11 6.35 30.53
C GLY A 640 -33.15 7.22 29.71
N ALA A 641 -31.93 6.75 29.42
CA ALA A 641 -30.98 7.43 28.54
C ALA A 641 -31.23 7.06 27.07
N PRO A 642 -31.21 8.04 26.13
CA PRO A 642 -31.29 7.74 24.71
C PRO A 642 -29.98 7.10 24.22
N THR A 643 -30.10 5.99 23.50
CA THR A 643 -28.99 5.14 23.04
C THR A 643 -29.37 4.43 21.75
N GLU A 644 -28.40 3.87 21.05
CA GLU A 644 -28.65 3.17 19.80
C GLU A 644 -29.29 1.78 20.02
N SER A 645 -30.16 1.33 19.10
CA SER A 645 -30.49 -0.08 18.95
C SER A 645 -29.38 -0.81 18.21
N PHE A 646 -29.37 -2.14 18.22
CA PHE A 646 -28.39 -2.88 17.45
C PHE A 646 -28.50 -2.55 15.96
N PHE A 647 -27.41 -2.06 15.39
CA PHE A 647 -27.22 -1.92 13.96
C PHE A 647 -26.43 -3.13 13.46
N PRO A 648 -27.03 -4.03 12.66
CA PRO A 648 -26.36 -5.17 12.06
C PRO A 648 -25.42 -4.70 10.94
N GLY A 649 -24.31 -4.06 11.30
CA GLY A 649 -23.09 -4.13 10.49
C GLY A 649 -22.41 -5.47 10.71
N ASP A 650 -21.43 -5.82 9.88
CA ASP A 650 -20.91 -7.20 9.75
C ASP A 650 -20.28 -7.72 11.05
N ALA A 651 -19.43 -6.89 11.64
CA ALA A 651 -19.02 -6.85 13.04
C ALA A 651 -20.05 -7.37 14.07
N ALA A 652 -21.28 -6.89 13.96
CA ALA A 652 -22.33 -7.09 14.94
C ALA A 652 -23.03 -8.45 14.72
N LEU A 653 -23.12 -8.90 13.46
CA LEU A 653 -23.73 -10.15 13.02
C LEU A 653 -22.88 -11.38 13.38
N ASP A 654 -21.55 -11.24 13.35
CA ASP A 654 -20.60 -12.33 13.63
C ASP A 654 -20.27 -12.49 15.12
N ALA A 655 -20.56 -11.48 15.93
CA ALA A 655 -20.58 -11.60 17.38
C ALA A 655 -21.67 -12.56 17.90
N LEU A 656 -22.63 -12.93 17.05
CA LEU A 656 -23.78 -13.75 17.40
C LEU A 656 -23.50 -15.23 17.18
N THR A 657 -24.00 -16.07 18.08
CA THR A 657 -23.90 -17.52 17.91
C THR A 657 -24.64 -17.97 16.64
N GLY A 658 -24.16 -19.01 15.96
CA GLY A 658 -24.78 -19.50 14.71
C GLY A 658 -26.29 -19.76 14.79
N GLN A 659 -26.79 -20.18 15.97
CA GLN A 659 -28.23 -20.31 16.22
C GLN A 659 -28.96 -18.95 16.26
N SER A 660 -28.38 -17.94 16.89
CA SER A 660 -28.95 -16.58 17.00
C SER A 660 -28.90 -15.85 15.65
N ARG A 661 -27.84 -16.09 14.87
CA ARG A 661 -27.66 -15.57 13.50
C ARG A 661 -28.65 -16.21 12.52
N ALA A 662 -28.83 -17.53 12.57
CA ALA A 662 -29.84 -18.23 11.77
C ALA A 662 -31.28 -17.81 12.09
N GLU A 663 -31.58 -17.52 13.37
CA GLU A 663 -32.87 -16.98 13.79
C GLU A 663 -33.09 -15.57 13.22
N MET A 664 -32.10 -14.69 13.31
CA MET A 664 -32.13 -13.34 12.74
C MET A 664 -32.32 -13.35 11.21
N PHE A 665 -31.57 -14.18 10.47
CA PHE A 665 -31.73 -14.37 9.03
C PHE A 665 -33.04 -15.02 8.59
N SER A 666 -33.82 -15.57 9.54
CA SER A 666 -35.18 -16.04 9.26
C SER A 666 -36.22 -14.92 9.37
N ILE A 667 -35.88 -13.85 10.11
CA ILE A 667 -36.73 -12.69 10.37
C ILE A 667 -36.42 -11.57 9.35
N PHE A 668 -35.14 -11.42 8.97
CA PHE A 668 -34.64 -10.48 7.97
C PHE A 668 -33.82 -11.21 6.88
N PRO A 669 -34.49 -11.80 5.87
CA PRO A 669 -33.82 -12.58 4.83
C PRO A 669 -32.85 -11.77 3.96
N GLU A 670 -33.09 -10.46 3.80
CA GLU A 670 -32.30 -9.52 3.01
C GLU A 670 -30.87 -9.32 3.52
N LEU A 671 -30.62 -9.53 4.82
CA LEU A 671 -29.29 -9.46 5.44
C LEU A 671 -28.39 -10.66 5.08
N ARG A 672 -28.85 -11.57 4.21
CA ARG A 672 -28.06 -12.70 3.68
C ARG A 672 -27.31 -12.38 2.38
N SER A 673 -27.61 -11.25 1.75
CA SER A 673 -27.13 -10.93 0.40
C SER A 673 -26.41 -9.59 0.29
N HIS A 674 -26.63 -8.67 1.23
CA HIS A 674 -25.97 -7.37 1.31
C HIS A 674 -26.34 -6.69 2.64
N HIS A 675 -25.38 -6.15 3.37
CA HIS A 675 -25.56 -5.65 4.73
C HIS A 675 -26.04 -4.20 4.80
N GLY A 676 -25.74 -3.39 3.77
CA GLY A 676 -26.36 -2.07 3.54
C GLY A 676 -27.88 -2.13 3.33
N ALA A 677 -28.47 -3.33 3.17
CA ALA A 677 -29.91 -3.51 3.06
C ALA A 677 -30.68 -3.17 4.35
N PHE A 678 -30.02 -3.10 5.51
CA PHE A 678 -30.68 -2.69 6.77
C PHE A 678 -30.94 -1.18 6.86
N GLY A 679 -30.29 -0.38 6.01
CA GLY A 679 -30.41 1.08 5.96
C GLY A 679 -29.29 1.83 6.70
N GLU A 680 -29.40 3.15 6.75
CA GLU A 680 -28.40 4.03 7.40
C GLU A 680 -28.53 4.02 8.93
N THR A 681 -27.50 4.52 9.60
CA THR A 681 -27.56 4.72 11.05
C THR A 681 -28.55 5.84 11.42
N ALA A 682 -29.18 5.73 12.59
CA ALA A 682 -30.22 6.69 13.00
C ALA A 682 -29.70 8.13 13.13
N ARG A 683 -28.40 8.31 13.41
CA ARG A 683 -27.70 9.59 13.57
C ARG A 683 -26.22 9.41 13.22
N LEU A 684 -25.54 10.52 12.94
CA LEU A 684 -24.09 10.58 12.76
C LEU A 684 -23.34 10.01 13.98
N CYS A 685 -22.42 9.07 13.73
CA CYS A 685 -21.54 8.47 14.73
C CYS A 685 -20.23 9.27 14.81
N LEU A 686 -19.83 9.72 16.00
CA LEU A 686 -18.62 10.52 16.17
C LEU A 686 -17.36 9.70 16.44
N ARG A 687 -16.26 10.11 15.80
CA ARG A 687 -14.89 9.60 16.00
C ARG A 687 -14.35 9.97 17.38
N ALA A 688 -13.28 9.31 17.82
CA ALA A 688 -12.70 9.51 19.15
C ALA A 688 -12.23 10.97 19.41
N HIS A 689 -11.68 11.64 18.41
CA HIS A 689 -11.24 13.03 18.53
C HIS A 689 -12.41 14.02 18.48
N GLU A 690 -13.43 13.75 17.67
CA GLU A 690 -14.67 14.54 17.61
C GLU A 690 -15.44 14.48 18.93
N ALA A 691 -15.59 13.27 19.48
CA ALA A 691 -16.19 13.05 20.79
C ALA A 691 -15.44 13.82 21.89
N ARG A 692 -14.11 13.88 21.84
CA ARG A 692 -13.28 14.67 22.77
C ARG A 692 -13.58 16.17 22.67
N VAL A 693 -13.71 16.72 21.46
CA VAL A 693 -14.02 18.15 21.25
C VAL A 693 -15.45 18.48 21.68
N LEU A 694 -16.37 17.53 21.53
CA LEU A 694 -17.75 17.67 22.02
C LEU A 694 -17.82 17.61 23.56
N ALA A 695 -16.99 16.77 24.19
CA ALA A 695 -16.95 16.53 25.65
C ALA A 695 -16.12 17.54 26.46
N ALA A 696 -15.19 18.26 25.82
CA ALA A 696 -14.38 19.34 26.42
C ALA A 696 -15.23 20.54 26.84
#